data_AF-A0AAW9IYR5-F1
#
_entry.id   AF-A0AAW9IYR5-F1
#
_cell.length_a   1.000
_cell.length_b   1.000
_cell.length_c   1.000
_cell.angle_alpha   90.00
_cell.angle_beta   90.00
_cell.angle_gamma   90.00
#
_symmetry.space_group_name_H-M   'P 1'
#
loop_
_entity.id
_entity.type
_entity.pdbx_description
1 polymer ?
#
loop_
_entity_poly.entity_id
_entity_poly.type
_entity_poly.pdbx_seq_one_letter_code
_entity_poly.pdbx_strand_id
1 'polypeptide(L)'
;MLKKVRDKKFTALAVATSMIFGIATPLTTVKATENLAPENLEKKGEEASLEKEGDVTIQILGTSDLHGRFMNYEYARNQKSDGGLNQISTLVNEARNENPNTIVVDNGDTIQGNFNHLFKNGPNPMVMGMNAIGYDVFSLGNHEFNYGMDNLNDVVSQANDNLDVLCANLYKDGKRVYEGYTTREIEGVEVAIIGVVSPHIMKWDSENLKGYEAKNPAEEVGFVIDEIENRPEGGADVYAVVSHVGLESEYGNGDSARAIAEMNPEVSAIVAGHSHTNVPEEKINNAVISQPTSNGQMVSKIELTVRKNGEKVEIVDKKSKLLSTKGVAEDQKINDLLSDFHNTAIADATAPVGEMVGGDLADKNEIKEIPQSLVEDQGITDFINEVQLYNSRKHLESKNINPDEVYMVSGAALFSASSNLYEGNISKADISNIYRYDNKLYTIKTNGKQLKKYMEKNAEYYNTYKDGDLTVSFNEDVRMYLYDMFDGVSYEINISKEPGQRIENLKFEKDGKPVEDSDVIYLTVNDYRYNSGLAAGIMDQGEHEKIYDTNNDQISDMRDLIVDYIQNVKGGKITKNVDNNWKITGNDWDSEQRELAVKLINEGKIKIPVSEDGRTPNVKAVTWNDVLEALGTKEVEIPIVTFNDFHGSLAESKSDVGAAKLVGEIKRVKEENPNTVVVTGGDIYQGSAMSNLLKGEPVTAMLKEMGLEFSAVGNHEFDWGYEYIPDWAKAGEFDFLASNIYEKETGEPVEWAKPYGVVEREGKKVGFIGLATPETAYKTKPDNVAHLEFKDPVEATKTWVDYLENEENVDAVVVLSHLGSEQNRETGEITGEIVEVAEVPGVDAIISAHSHQKVEGKVNGVPVIQAYKNGRNLGYVNLKFDYNDELVVTTKLDDISKRKDTLPVDKNMEDILAKFEADLAPIMNEKVADLSVDLPHDRDTGVSPMGATVAETMRRIVDADIAITNGGGVRAPLMAGTVTVGDMYTILPFDNTLVTMEMKGSDIIKVLEHGIEPDNFGWGQHAGVKLWYTPGAERGEKITSVRLADGTKLENDKYYTVVTNDFMAVGGDSYDFSAAKNVVDTNLVIRDEMANYWRENGIDPITDLATLLEAGEDTTVDSEKPENPENPDNGENLPNTGMPFGTGAVAAMGTVLTIGGLAVLRKKKNNAA
;
A
#
# COMPACT_ATOMS: atom_id res chain seq x y z
N MET A 1 10.85 38.22 13.74
CA MET A 1 11.26 37.41 12.57
C MET A 1 10.88 35.96 12.84
N LEU A 2 10.57 35.20 11.78
CA LEU A 2 10.54 33.73 11.68
C LEU A 2 9.76 32.91 12.75
N LYS A 3 8.66 32.29 12.32
CA LYS A 3 8.05 31.10 12.96
C LYS A 3 8.88 29.85 12.63
N LYS A 4 8.90 28.83 13.53
CA LYS A 4 8.53 27.42 13.25
C LYS A 4 8.74 26.49 14.48
N VAL A 5 8.15 25.30 14.40
CA VAL A 5 8.32 24.07 15.22
C VAL A 5 7.78 24.05 16.68
N ARG A 6 6.68 23.31 16.84
CA ARG A 6 6.42 22.24 17.84
C ARG A 6 5.52 21.21 17.12
N ASP A 7 5.70 19.88 17.13
CA ASP A 7 5.95 18.86 18.17
C ASP A 7 4.82 18.76 19.24
N LYS A 8 4.18 17.59 19.48
CA LYS A 8 4.32 16.23 18.89
C LYS A 8 3.20 15.27 19.43
N LYS A 9 2.77 14.26 18.63
CA LYS A 9 2.20 12.92 19.00
C LYS A 9 0.94 12.88 19.92
N PHE A 10 0.08 11.84 19.97
CA PHE A 10 0.19 10.37 19.82
C PHE A 10 -0.80 9.79 18.74
N THR A 11 -0.72 8.59 18.12
CA THR A 11 -0.54 7.15 18.55
C THR A 11 -1.68 6.60 19.45
N ALA A 12 -2.20 5.36 19.40
CA ALA A 12 -1.88 4.04 18.78
C ALA A 12 -3.17 3.14 18.80
N LEU A 13 -3.37 1.95 18.19
CA LEU A 13 -2.74 1.12 17.11
C LEU A 13 -3.57 -0.19 16.91
N ALA A 14 -3.67 -0.74 15.68
CA ALA A 14 -4.19 -2.09 15.30
C ALA A 14 -5.73 -2.32 15.48
N VAL A 15 -6.40 -3.38 14.96
CA VAL A 15 -6.01 -4.70 14.42
C VAL A 15 -6.84 -5.08 13.18
N ALA A 16 -6.27 -5.86 12.24
CA ALA A 16 -7.03 -6.64 11.24
C ALA A 16 -6.32 -7.97 10.94
N THR A 17 -7.07 -9.07 10.73
CA THR A 17 -6.51 -10.38 10.39
C THR A 17 -7.51 -11.22 9.57
N SER A 18 -7.11 -11.53 8.33
CA SER A 18 -7.45 -12.70 7.50
C SER A 18 -8.87 -13.31 7.51
N MET A 19 -9.52 -13.29 6.34
CA MET A 19 -10.29 -14.44 5.83
C MET A 19 -9.98 -14.69 4.36
N ILE A 20 -9.65 -15.95 4.02
CA ILE A 20 -9.35 -16.41 2.66
C ILE A 20 -10.64 -16.92 2.00
N PHE A 21 -10.93 -16.45 0.79
CA PHE A 21 -12.01 -17.01 -0.04
C PHE A 21 -11.49 -18.21 -0.85
N GLY A 22 -11.95 -19.42 -0.51
CA GLY A 22 -11.73 -20.61 -1.33
C GLY A 22 -12.73 -20.69 -2.49
N ILE A 23 -12.26 -20.52 -3.72
CA ILE A 23 -13.08 -20.71 -4.92
C ILE A 23 -13.14 -22.19 -5.28
N ALA A 24 -14.34 -22.77 -5.29
CA ALA A 24 -14.63 -24.07 -5.91
C ALA A 24 -15.70 -23.90 -6.98
N THR A 25 -15.39 -24.31 -8.21
CA THR A 25 -16.27 -24.15 -9.38
C THR A 25 -17.31 -25.28 -9.50
N PRO A 26 -18.47 -25.01 -10.11
CA PRO A 26 -19.34 -26.07 -10.64
C PRO A 26 -19.44 -26.02 -12.18
N LEU A 27 -19.19 -27.15 -12.83
CA LEU A 27 -19.61 -27.37 -14.23
C LEU A 27 -21.14 -27.53 -14.31
N THR A 28 -21.68 -27.32 -15.51
CA THR A 28 -23.12 -27.37 -15.80
C THR A 28 -23.66 -28.80 -16.01
N THR A 29 -24.87 -29.12 -15.52
CA THR A 29 -25.81 -30.06 -16.20
C THR A 29 -27.26 -30.09 -15.65
N VAL A 30 -28.16 -29.33 -16.28
CA VAL A 30 -29.49 -29.73 -16.82
C VAL A 30 -30.40 -30.73 -16.04
N LYS A 31 -31.58 -30.22 -15.57
CA LYS A 31 -32.89 -30.92 -15.32
C LYS A 31 -32.98 -31.95 -14.17
N ALA A 32 -34.12 -32.17 -13.45
CA ALA A 32 -35.52 -31.70 -13.60
C ALA A 32 -36.38 -31.81 -12.31
N THR A 33 -37.48 -31.05 -12.28
CA THR A 33 -38.83 -31.31 -11.69
C THR A 33 -39.07 -31.69 -10.21
N GLU A 34 -40.10 -31.00 -9.69
CA GLU A 34 -41.14 -31.41 -8.73
C GLU A 34 -40.98 -31.15 -7.23
N ASN A 35 -42.14 -30.85 -6.61
CA ASN A 35 -42.29 -30.38 -5.24
C ASN A 35 -42.17 -31.52 -4.24
N LEU A 36 -41.64 -31.23 -3.05
CA LEU A 36 -42.24 -31.63 -1.77
C LEU A 36 -41.57 -30.89 -0.60
N ALA A 37 -42.37 -30.52 0.39
CA ALA A 37 -41.96 -30.05 1.71
C ALA A 37 -42.75 -30.90 2.75
N PRO A 38 -42.36 -30.99 4.05
CA PRO A 38 -41.42 -30.11 4.75
C PRO A 38 -40.39 -30.86 5.63
N GLU A 39 -39.89 -30.15 6.65
CA GLU A 39 -39.08 -30.58 7.82
C GLU A 39 -37.55 -30.50 7.74
N ASN A 40 -37.03 -29.54 8.54
CA ASN A 40 -35.75 -29.53 9.25
C ASN A 40 -34.44 -29.76 8.48
N LEU A 41 -33.65 -28.69 8.33
CA LEU A 41 -32.29 -28.61 8.93
C LEU A 41 -31.79 -27.15 9.03
N GLU A 42 -31.18 -26.84 10.19
CA GLU A 42 -30.20 -25.78 10.49
C GLU A 42 -30.26 -24.41 9.77
N LYS A 43 -30.82 -23.40 10.46
CA LYS A 43 -30.31 -22.01 10.36
C LYS A 43 -28.94 -21.91 11.06
N LYS A 44 -27.97 -21.23 10.46
CA LYS A 44 -26.72 -20.80 11.13
C LYS A 44 -26.66 -19.28 11.29
N GLY A 45 -26.71 -18.83 12.53
CA GLY A 45 -26.01 -17.63 13.03
C GLY A 45 -26.15 -16.31 12.27
N GLU A 46 -27.33 -15.70 12.31
CA GLU A 46 -27.40 -14.25 12.56
C GLU A 46 -27.51 -14.07 14.08
N GLU A 47 -26.83 -13.08 14.66
CA GLU A 47 -26.96 -12.78 16.10
C GLU A 47 -28.28 -12.06 16.39
N ALA A 48 -29.36 -12.84 16.47
CA ALA A 48 -30.62 -12.35 16.98
C ALA A 48 -30.49 -12.01 18.47
N SER A 49 -30.49 -10.71 18.78
CA SER A 49 -30.73 -10.21 20.14
C SER A 49 -32.08 -10.74 20.60
N LEU A 50 -32.06 -11.65 21.59
CA LEU A 50 -33.28 -12.23 22.15
C LEU A 50 -34.04 -11.17 22.96
N GLU A 51 -35.02 -10.51 22.31
CA GLU A 51 -36.05 -9.70 22.98
C GLU A 51 -36.60 -10.48 24.17
N LYS A 52 -36.60 -9.86 25.35
CA LYS A 52 -37.11 -10.48 26.57
C LYS A 52 -38.60 -10.21 26.70
N GLU A 53 -39.28 -11.11 27.39
CA GLU A 53 -40.69 -10.99 27.73
C GLU A 53 -40.95 -9.70 28.53
N GLY A 54 -41.40 -8.64 27.85
CA GLY A 54 -41.61 -7.29 28.41
C GLY A 54 -40.79 -6.16 27.75
N ASP A 55 -39.92 -6.43 26.77
CA ASP A 55 -39.31 -5.41 25.92
C ASP A 55 -40.32 -4.90 24.87
N VAL A 56 -40.20 -3.63 24.46
CA VAL A 56 -41.04 -2.98 23.44
C VAL A 56 -40.15 -2.43 22.33
N THR A 57 -40.41 -2.76 21.07
CA THR A 57 -39.66 -2.17 19.94
C THR A 57 -40.47 -1.05 19.28
N ILE A 58 -39.96 0.18 19.36
CA ILE A 58 -40.54 1.38 18.73
C ILE A 58 -39.91 1.55 17.34
N GLN A 59 -40.74 1.80 16.34
CA GLN A 59 -40.32 1.99 14.95
C GLN A 59 -40.55 3.45 14.52
N ILE A 60 -39.55 4.04 13.88
CA ILE A 60 -39.67 5.35 13.21
C ILE A 60 -39.39 5.12 11.72
N LEU A 61 -40.39 5.41 10.88
CA LEU A 61 -40.27 5.42 9.43
C LEU A 61 -40.06 6.86 8.95
N GLY A 62 -38.98 7.13 8.23
CA GLY A 62 -38.59 8.46 7.79
C GLY A 62 -38.51 8.60 6.27
N THR A 63 -39.17 9.61 5.70
CA THR A 63 -38.90 10.11 4.34
C THR A 63 -38.21 11.47 4.39
N SER A 64 -37.51 11.82 3.30
CA SER A 64 -36.83 13.10 3.11
C SER A 64 -36.72 13.38 1.62
N ASP A 65 -36.54 14.65 1.25
CA ASP A 65 -36.13 15.08 -0.09
C ASP A 65 -37.09 14.55 -1.18
N LEU A 66 -38.41 14.50 -0.88
CA LEU A 66 -39.40 13.85 -1.75
C LEU A 66 -39.62 14.59 -3.07
N HIS A 67 -39.29 15.88 -3.15
CA HIS A 67 -39.43 16.76 -4.32
C HIS A 67 -40.70 16.52 -5.13
N GLY A 68 -41.85 16.55 -4.45
CA GLY A 68 -43.13 16.52 -5.13
C GLY A 68 -43.48 15.17 -5.77
N ARG A 69 -42.84 14.07 -5.35
CA ARG A 69 -43.08 12.72 -5.86
C ARG A 69 -44.37 12.10 -5.28
N PHE A 70 -45.51 12.74 -5.54
CA PHE A 70 -46.83 12.28 -5.09
C PHE A 70 -47.30 10.97 -5.77
N MET A 71 -46.67 10.58 -6.88
CA MET A 71 -46.85 9.31 -7.59
C MET A 71 -45.48 8.77 -8.04
N ASN A 72 -45.39 7.47 -8.30
CA ASN A 72 -44.24 6.78 -8.89
C ASN A 72 -44.02 7.09 -10.39
N TYR A 73 -43.91 8.38 -10.69
CA TYR A 73 -43.83 8.96 -12.01
C TYR A 73 -42.87 10.15 -12.04
N GLU A 74 -42.15 10.30 -13.14
CA GLU A 74 -41.32 11.47 -13.45
C GLU A 74 -41.92 12.22 -14.63
N TYR A 75 -42.65 13.30 -14.32
CA TYR A 75 -43.36 14.07 -15.34
C TYR A 75 -42.40 14.71 -16.34
N ALA A 76 -41.21 15.14 -15.90
CA ALA A 76 -40.17 15.66 -16.78
C ALA A 76 -39.70 14.63 -17.83
N ARG A 77 -39.54 13.35 -17.47
CA ARG A 77 -39.20 12.26 -18.41
C ARG A 77 -40.42 11.58 -19.04
N ASN A 78 -41.62 12.00 -18.68
CA ASN A 78 -42.89 11.35 -19.03
C ASN A 78 -42.87 9.82 -18.89
N GLN A 79 -42.37 9.30 -17.75
CA GLN A 79 -42.24 7.86 -17.50
C GLN A 79 -42.50 7.49 -16.04
N LYS A 80 -42.81 6.22 -15.77
CA LYS A 80 -42.77 5.68 -14.40
C LYS A 80 -41.33 5.62 -13.87
N SER A 81 -41.20 5.83 -12.56
CA SER A 81 -39.94 5.72 -11.80
C SER A 81 -40.26 5.04 -10.48
N ASP A 82 -39.31 4.28 -9.92
CA ASP A 82 -39.40 3.91 -8.50
C ASP A 82 -39.39 5.17 -7.62
N GLY A 83 -40.15 5.13 -6.53
CA GLY A 83 -40.24 6.17 -5.49
C GLY A 83 -41.48 7.07 -5.60
N GLY A 84 -42.08 7.37 -4.46
CA GLY A 84 -43.23 8.28 -4.35
C GLY A 84 -44.34 7.79 -3.41
N LEU A 85 -45.27 8.69 -3.06
CA LEU A 85 -46.23 8.47 -1.96
C LEU A 85 -47.09 7.21 -2.14
N ASN A 86 -47.43 6.82 -3.38
CA ASN A 86 -48.20 5.60 -3.65
C ASN A 86 -47.42 4.29 -3.38
N GLN A 87 -46.08 4.27 -3.50
CA GLN A 87 -45.24 3.12 -3.10
C GLN A 87 -44.80 3.22 -1.62
N ILE A 88 -44.55 4.43 -1.12
CA ILE A 88 -44.26 4.67 0.31
C ILE A 88 -45.45 4.21 1.17
N SER A 89 -46.70 4.46 0.74
CA SER A 89 -47.89 4.00 1.43
C SER A 89 -47.90 2.47 1.63
N THR A 90 -47.50 1.70 0.62
CA THR A 90 -47.36 0.25 0.72
C THR A 90 -46.31 -0.15 1.76
N LEU A 91 -45.10 0.42 1.72
CA LEU A 91 -44.06 0.16 2.72
C LEU A 91 -44.48 0.54 4.14
N VAL A 92 -45.15 1.69 4.31
CA VAL A 92 -45.68 2.14 5.61
C VAL A 92 -46.77 1.21 6.12
N ASN A 93 -47.68 0.76 5.25
CA ASN A 93 -48.72 -0.21 5.60
C ASN A 93 -48.10 -1.57 5.97
N GLU A 94 -47.12 -2.07 5.22
CA GLU A 94 -46.42 -3.33 5.51
C GLU A 94 -45.68 -3.23 6.85
N ALA A 95 -44.86 -2.21 7.05
CA ALA A 95 -44.09 -2.01 8.28
C ALA A 95 -44.96 -1.71 9.52
N ARG A 96 -46.16 -1.11 9.35
CA ARG A 96 -47.18 -0.99 10.43
C ARG A 96 -47.88 -2.31 10.76
N ASN A 97 -47.99 -3.23 9.80
CA ASN A 97 -48.48 -4.59 10.05
C ASN A 97 -47.41 -5.49 10.68
N GLU A 98 -46.12 -5.25 10.40
CA GLU A 98 -45.00 -5.86 11.13
C GLU A 98 -44.94 -5.38 12.59
N ASN A 99 -45.04 -4.06 12.80
CA ASN A 99 -44.95 -3.44 14.12
C ASN A 99 -46.02 -2.33 14.29
N PRO A 100 -47.01 -2.48 15.20
CA PRO A 100 -48.01 -1.44 15.44
C PRO A 100 -47.42 -0.18 16.10
N ASN A 101 -46.25 -0.27 16.75
CA ASN A 101 -45.59 0.82 17.47
C ASN A 101 -44.79 1.75 16.53
N THR A 102 -45.46 2.25 15.48
CA THR A 102 -44.82 2.91 14.34
C THR A 102 -45.24 4.36 14.15
N ILE A 103 -44.26 5.24 14.33
CA ILE A 103 -44.30 6.67 13.96
C ILE A 103 -43.86 6.81 12.50
N VAL A 104 -44.51 7.68 11.73
CA VAL A 104 -44.11 8.01 10.35
C VAL A 104 -43.84 9.51 10.22
N VAL A 105 -42.62 9.88 9.84
CA VAL A 105 -42.16 11.26 9.76
C VAL A 105 -41.67 11.61 8.36
N ASP A 106 -41.92 12.84 7.92
CA ASP A 106 -41.25 13.44 6.77
C ASP A 106 -40.27 14.53 7.21
N ASN A 107 -39.13 14.58 6.51
CA ASN A 107 -38.00 15.44 6.82
C ASN A 107 -37.81 16.58 5.81
N GLY A 108 -38.85 16.97 5.08
CA GLY A 108 -38.82 18.18 4.26
C GLY A 108 -38.26 17.98 2.86
N ASP A 109 -38.17 19.09 2.13
CA ASP A 109 -37.97 19.17 0.67
C ASP A 109 -39.04 18.39 -0.10
N THR A 110 -40.28 18.57 0.34
CA THR A 110 -41.43 17.73 -0.02
C THR A 110 -42.38 18.42 -1.02
N ILE A 111 -42.65 19.73 -0.89
CA ILE A 111 -43.70 20.43 -1.68
C ILE A 111 -43.20 21.10 -2.98
N GLN A 112 -41.90 21.02 -3.26
CA GLN A 112 -41.24 21.56 -4.46
C GLN A 112 -41.08 20.47 -5.54
N GLY A 113 -40.81 20.85 -6.79
CA GLY A 113 -40.31 19.90 -7.79
C GLY A 113 -41.39 18.98 -8.40
N ASN A 114 -40.98 18.09 -9.31
CA ASN A 114 -41.82 17.13 -10.05
C ASN A 114 -43.23 17.66 -10.38
N PHE A 115 -43.30 18.83 -11.04
CA PHE A 115 -44.53 19.53 -11.47
C PHE A 115 -45.47 20.07 -10.36
N ASN A 116 -45.06 20.07 -9.07
CA ASN A 116 -45.84 20.70 -7.98
C ASN A 116 -46.01 22.22 -8.13
N HIS A 117 -45.25 22.87 -9.02
CA HIS A 117 -45.47 24.27 -9.37
C HIS A 117 -46.88 24.53 -9.95
N LEU A 118 -47.57 23.50 -10.45
CA LEU A 118 -48.97 23.56 -10.89
C LEU A 118 -49.97 23.63 -9.73
N PHE A 119 -49.58 23.15 -8.54
CA PHE A 119 -50.45 22.91 -7.38
C PHE A 119 -50.13 23.84 -6.19
N LYS A 120 -49.49 24.98 -6.46
CA LYS A 120 -49.21 26.01 -5.42
C LYS A 120 -50.48 26.63 -4.85
N ASN A 121 -51.56 26.73 -5.64
CA ASN A 121 -52.78 27.42 -5.26
C ASN A 121 -53.91 26.42 -5.01
N GLY A 122 -54.34 26.29 -3.75
CA GLY A 122 -55.37 25.32 -3.36
C GLY A 122 -54.80 23.97 -2.91
N PRO A 123 -55.54 22.86 -3.06
CA PRO A 123 -55.15 21.57 -2.50
C PRO A 123 -53.79 21.07 -3.02
N ASN A 124 -52.86 20.78 -2.11
CA ASN A 124 -51.54 20.27 -2.42
C ASN A 124 -51.51 18.73 -2.39
N PRO A 125 -51.00 18.04 -3.44
CA PRO A 125 -51.05 16.58 -3.51
C PRO A 125 -50.13 15.87 -2.52
N MET A 126 -49.03 16.50 -2.09
CA MET A 126 -48.11 15.90 -1.12
C MET A 126 -48.75 15.84 0.26
N VAL A 127 -49.24 16.99 0.76
CA VAL A 127 -49.93 17.06 2.07
C VAL A 127 -51.20 16.19 2.05
N MET A 128 -51.95 16.17 0.95
CA MET A 128 -53.10 15.28 0.78
C MET A 128 -52.72 13.79 0.85
N GLY A 129 -51.61 13.39 0.22
CA GLY A 129 -51.10 12.02 0.30
C GLY A 129 -50.58 11.66 1.70
N MET A 130 -49.82 12.53 2.35
CA MET A 130 -49.31 12.34 3.71
C MET A 130 -50.44 12.21 4.73
N ASN A 131 -51.48 13.04 4.62
CA ASN A 131 -52.71 12.93 5.40
C ASN A 131 -53.40 11.57 5.23
N ALA A 132 -53.40 10.99 4.03
CA ALA A 132 -54.05 9.72 3.71
C ALA A 132 -53.21 8.47 4.09
N ILE A 133 -51.88 8.60 4.05
CA ILE A 133 -50.94 7.61 4.61
C ILE A 133 -50.96 7.65 6.15
N GLY A 134 -51.34 8.78 6.73
CA GLY A 134 -51.30 9.01 8.16
C GLY A 134 -49.86 9.17 8.64
N TYR A 135 -49.16 10.19 8.11
CA TYR A 135 -47.92 10.70 8.72
C TYR A 135 -48.23 11.35 10.08
N ASP A 136 -47.32 11.19 11.03
CA ASP A 136 -47.37 11.79 12.36
C ASP A 136 -46.72 13.19 12.38
N VAL A 137 -45.67 13.40 11.58
CA VAL A 137 -44.86 14.63 11.56
C VAL A 137 -44.45 15.01 10.13
N PHE A 138 -44.47 16.33 9.84
CA PHE A 138 -43.83 16.96 8.69
C PHE A 138 -42.86 18.04 9.19
N SER A 139 -41.56 17.75 9.16
CA SER A 139 -40.49 18.73 9.41
C SER A 139 -40.21 19.51 8.13
N LEU A 140 -39.90 20.80 8.24
CA LEU A 140 -39.67 21.66 7.06
C LEU A 140 -38.24 21.54 6.52
N GLY A 141 -38.10 21.49 5.19
CA GLY A 141 -36.83 21.54 4.47
C GLY A 141 -36.53 22.92 3.87
N ASN A 142 -35.47 23.03 3.06
CA ASN A 142 -35.10 24.28 2.41
C ASN A 142 -36.04 24.68 1.26
N HIS A 143 -36.59 23.70 0.54
CA HIS A 143 -37.40 23.93 -0.64
C HIS A 143 -38.87 24.27 -0.32
N GLU A 144 -39.34 24.06 0.92
CA GLU A 144 -40.64 24.54 1.40
C GLU A 144 -40.81 26.07 1.28
N PHE A 145 -39.72 26.84 1.33
CA PHE A 145 -39.76 28.31 1.32
C PHE A 145 -39.84 28.94 -0.08
N ASN A 146 -39.58 28.17 -1.14
CA ASN A 146 -39.33 28.65 -2.51
C ASN A 146 -40.48 29.45 -3.15
N TYR A 147 -41.71 29.25 -2.67
CA TYR A 147 -42.90 29.92 -3.18
C TYR A 147 -43.43 31.02 -2.24
N GLY A 148 -42.63 31.38 -1.23
CA GLY A 148 -42.91 32.43 -0.25
C GLY A 148 -43.69 31.93 0.96
N MET A 149 -43.47 32.58 2.11
CA MET A 149 -44.09 32.21 3.39
C MET A 149 -45.63 32.19 3.35
N ASP A 150 -46.27 33.05 2.56
CA ASP A 150 -47.73 33.04 2.42
C ASP A 150 -48.23 31.76 1.72
N ASN A 151 -47.44 31.20 0.78
CA ASN A 151 -47.77 29.94 0.13
C ASN A 151 -47.49 28.73 1.03
N LEU A 152 -46.35 28.74 1.74
CA LEU A 152 -46.04 27.71 2.73
C LEU A 152 -47.13 27.63 3.81
N ASN A 153 -47.57 28.78 4.34
CA ASN A 153 -48.66 28.85 5.33
C ASN A 153 -50.00 28.30 4.79
N ASP A 154 -50.34 28.56 3.53
CA ASP A 154 -51.54 27.96 2.89
C ASP A 154 -51.41 26.43 2.80
N VAL A 155 -50.25 25.91 2.37
CA VAL A 155 -50.00 24.48 2.21
C VAL A 155 -49.96 23.72 3.54
N VAL A 156 -49.26 24.22 4.57
CA VAL A 156 -49.21 23.55 5.89
C VAL A 156 -50.56 23.60 6.61
N SER A 157 -51.42 24.60 6.32
CA SER A 157 -52.79 24.64 6.85
C SER A 157 -53.71 23.52 6.34
N GLN A 158 -53.23 22.70 5.40
CA GLN A 158 -53.93 21.54 4.85
C GLN A 158 -53.57 20.23 5.58
N ALA A 159 -52.63 20.26 6.55
CA ALA A 159 -52.38 19.14 7.46
C ALA A 159 -53.63 18.86 8.32
N ASN A 160 -53.87 17.58 8.62
CA ASN A 160 -54.97 17.17 9.51
C ASN A 160 -54.52 17.02 10.97
N ASP A 161 -55.47 16.90 11.90
CA ASP A 161 -55.28 16.81 13.36
C ASP A 161 -54.27 15.75 13.88
N ASN A 162 -53.73 14.87 13.02
CA ASN A 162 -52.72 13.85 13.37
C ASN A 162 -51.30 14.17 12.82
N LEU A 163 -51.17 15.16 11.92
CA LEU A 163 -49.94 15.51 11.21
C LEU A 163 -49.35 16.82 11.76
N ASP A 164 -48.43 16.70 12.70
CA ASP A 164 -47.78 17.87 13.33
C ASP A 164 -46.71 18.46 12.39
N VAL A 165 -46.79 19.77 12.11
CA VAL A 165 -45.83 20.49 11.26
C VAL A 165 -44.80 21.21 12.13
N LEU A 166 -43.52 20.81 12.02
CA LEU A 166 -42.46 21.18 12.97
C LEU A 166 -41.31 21.96 12.32
N CYS A 167 -40.81 22.98 13.02
CA CYS A 167 -39.57 23.69 12.69
C CYS A 167 -39.09 24.59 13.86
N ALA A 168 -38.33 24.02 14.80
CA ALA A 168 -37.93 24.68 16.04
C ALA A 168 -37.02 25.90 15.85
N ASN A 169 -36.16 25.89 14.83
CA ASN A 169 -35.09 26.88 14.68
C ASN A 169 -35.42 28.06 13.76
N LEU A 170 -36.64 28.16 13.23
CA LEU A 170 -37.10 29.33 12.44
C LEU A 170 -37.85 30.32 13.33
N TYR A 171 -37.35 31.56 13.37
CA TYR A 171 -37.83 32.63 14.23
C TYR A 171 -38.31 33.87 13.45
N LYS A 172 -39.23 34.62 14.07
CA LYS A 172 -39.67 35.95 13.67
C LYS A 172 -40.05 36.78 14.90
N ASP A 173 -39.59 38.03 14.95
CA ASP A 173 -39.80 38.95 16.07
C ASP A 173 -39.47 38.34 17.46
N GLY A 174 -38.48 37.44 17.52
CA GLY A 174 -38.05 36.74 18.73
C GLY A 174 -38.90 35.54 19.17
N LYS A 175 -39.80 35.03 18.30
CA LYS A 175 -40.62 33.82 18.56
C LYS A 175 -40.40 32.77 17.47
N ARG A 176 -40.55 31.48 17.79
CA ARG A 176 -40.65 30.42 16.78
C ARG A 176 -41.85 30.67 15.86
N VAL A 177 -41.72 30.30 14.59
CA VAL A 177 -42.78 30.45 13.57
C VAL A 177 -43.74 29.27 13.54
N TYR A 178 -43.22 28.07 13.78
CA TYR A 178 -43.95 26.81 13.89
C TYR A 178 -43.64 26.15 15.24
N GLU A 179 -44.34 25.07 15.58
CA GLU A 179 -44.01 24.31 16.79
C GLU A 179 -42.65 23.63 16.66
N GLY A 180 -41.93 23.50 17.78
CA GLY A 180 -40.57 22.96 17.78
C GLY A 180 -40.51 21.43 17.86
N TYR A 181 -41.50 20.84 18.52
CA TYR A 181 -41.59 19.40 18.77
C TYR A 181 -43.05 18.97 18.91
N THR A 182 -43.26 17.66 18.86
CA THR A 182 -44.47 17.00 19.35
C THR A 182 -44.09 15.78 20.19
N THR A 183 -45.02 15.21 20.96
CA THR A 183 -44.80 13.91 21.63
C THR A 183 -45.89 12.89 21.34
N ARG A 184 -45.53 11.62 21.52
CA ARG A 184 -46.40 10.44 21.30
C ARG A 184 -46.14 9.44 22.42
N GLU A 185 -47.19 8.94 23.06
CA GLU A 185 -47.11 7.83 24.02
C GLU A 185 -47.25 6.49 23.27
N ILE A 186 -46.26 5.61 23.39
CA ILE A 186 -46.26 4.28 22.74
C ILE A 186 -46.07 3.20 23.80
N GLU A 187 -47.11 2.38 24.02
CA GLU A 187 -47.15 1.38 25.11
C GLU A 187 -46.75 1.96 26.48
N GLY A 188 -47.00 3.26 26.73
CA GLY A 188 -46.58 4.00 27.93
C GLY A 188 -45.13 4.46 27.96
N VAL A 189 -44.51 4.74 26.80
CA VAL A 189 -43.19 5.37 26.64
C VAL A 189 -43.39 6.71 25.95
N GLU A 190 -42.90 7.82 26.50
CA GLU A 190 -43.02 9.12 25.83
C GLU A 190 -41.89 9.32 24.83
N VAL A 191 -42.25 9.39 23.54
CA VAL A 191 -41.34 9.71 22.44
C VAL A 191 -41.53 11.18 22.06
N ALA A 192 -40.49 11.98 22.19
CA ALA A 192 -40.43 13.34 21.66
C ALA A 192 -39.83 13.34 20.26
N ILE A 193 -40.45 14.10 19.35
CA ILE A 193 -40.03 14.28 17.96
C ILE A 193 -39.76 15.77 17.75
N ILE A 194 -38.51 16.14 17.43
CA ILE A 194 -38.05 17.53 17.26
C ILE A 194 -37.79 17.79 15.78
N GLY A 195 -38.40 18.84 15.20
CA GLY A 195 -38.17 19.20 13.79
C GLY A 195 -37.24 20.40 13.64
N VAL A 196 -36.20 20.31 12.81
CA VAL A 196 -35.28 21.43 12.51
C VAL A 196 -34.84 21.47 11.05
N VAL A 197 -34.57 22.66 10.54
CA VAL A 197 -34.16 22.93 9.14
C VAL A 197 -32.74 23.50 9.07
N SER A 198 -32.06 23.31 7.95
CA SER A 198 -30.79 23.99 7.64
C SER A 198 -30.88 25.51 7.83
N PRO A 199 -29.97 26.16 8.57
CA PRO A 199 -29.98 27.62 8.76
C PRO A 199 -29.68 28.38 7.45
N HIS A 200 -29.14 27.67 6.45
CA HIS A 200 -28.71 28.24 5.17
C HIS A 200 -29.88 28.61 4.24
N ILE A 201 -31.13 28.35 4.63
CA ILE A 201 -32.31 28.96 4.01
C ILE A 201 -32.20 30.50 3.97
N MET A 202 -31.58 31.12 4.98
CA MET A 202 -31.32 32.56 5.02
C MET A 202 -30.27 33.04 4.00
N LYS A 203 -29.57 32.12 3.33
CA LYS A 203 -28.60 32.34 2.26
C LYS A 203 -29.19 31.98 0.89
N TRP A 204 -29.88 30.84 0.78
CA TRP A 204 -30.46 30.36 -0.48
C TRP A 204 -31.75 31.08 -0.87
N ASP A 205 -32.66 31.31 0.08
CA ASP A 205 -34.03 31.80 -0.16
C ASP A 205 -34.31 33.14 0.55
N SER A 206 -33.25 33.93 0.72
CA SER A 206 -33.22 35.19 1.47
C SER A 206 -34.26 36.23 1.03
N GLU A 207 -34.70 36.18 -0.23
CA GLU A 207 -35.73 37.08 -0.78
C GLU A 207 -37.14 36.75 -0.25
N ASN A 208 -37.46 35.45 -0.09
CA ASN A 208 -38.72 34.98 0.48
C ASN A 208 -38.75 35.05 2.02
N LEU A 209 -37.57 35.00 2.66
CA LEU A 209 -37.40 34.98 4.13
C LEU A 209 -37.08 36.34 4.77
N LYS A 210 -37.45 37.45 4.12
CA LYS A 210 -37.25 38.81 4.64
C LYS A 210 -37.96 39.04 5.99
N GLY A 211 -37.18 39.29 7.04
CA GLY A 211 -37.67 39.51 8.40
C GLY A 211 -37.85 38.23 9.22
N TYR A 212 -37.30 37.11 8.76
CA TYR A 212 -37.15 35.87 9.51
C TYR A 212 -35.68 35.66 9.92
N GLU A 213 -35.44 34.73 10.84
CA GLU A 213 -34.12 34.34 11.35
C GLU A 213 -34.09 32.82 11.55
N ALA A 214 -33.17 32.12 10.88
CA ALA A 214 -32.94 30.69 11.13
C ALA A 214 -31.71 30.51 12.02
N LYS A 215 -31.90 29.85 13.17
CA LYS A 215 -30.82 29.59 14.14
C LYS A 215 -30.07 28.29 13.85
N ASN A 216 -28.95 28.11 14.53
CA ASN A 216 -28.19 26.87 14.61
C ASN A 216 -29.09 25.70 15.07
N PRO A 217 -29.28 24.64 14.26
CA PRO A 217 -30.19 23.55 14.62
C PRO A 217 -29.64 22.66 15.74
N ALA A 218 -28.33 22.45 15.85
CA ALA A 218 -27.73 21.67 16.95
C ALA A 218 -27.85 22.36 18.31
N GLU A 219 -27.77 23.70 18.36
CA GLU A 219 -28.04 24.48 19.59
C GLU A 219 -29.55 24.50 19.91
N GLU A 220 -30.42 24.66 18.91
CA GLU A 220 -31.87 24.73 19.15
C GLU A 220 -32.48 23.38 19.56
N VAL A 221 -31.95 22.23 19.08
CA VAL A 221 -32.33 20.90 19.60
C VAL A 221 -32.10 20.82 21.12
N GLY A 222 -30.97 21.34 21.61
CA GLY A 222 -30.67 21.40 23.05
C GLY A 222 -31.65 22.28 23.82
N PHE A 223 -31.96 23.48 23.30
CA PHE A 223 -32.99 24.35 23.90
C PHE A 223 -34.39 23.73 23.88
N VAL A 224 -34.71 22.86 22.91
CA VAL A 224 -35.95 22.10 22.89
C VAL A 224 -35.93 20.95 23.92
N ILE A 225 -34.81 20.24 24.08
CA ILE A 225 -34.68 19.20 25.12
C ILE A 225 -34.82 19.81 26.51
N ASP A 226 -34.16 20.93 26.79
CA ASP A 226 -34.35 21.74 28.02
C ASP A 226 -35.84 22.09 28.25
N GLU A 227 -36.56 22.52 27.20
CA GLU A 227 -37.98 22.87 27.27
C GLU A 227 -38.87 21.66 27.58
N ILE A 228 -38.52 20.48 27.06
CA ILE A 228 -39.23 19.22 27.29
C ILE A 228 -38.97 18.72 28.72
N GLU A 229 -37.72 18.68 29.20
CA GLU A 229 -37.39 18.21 30.56
C GLU A 229 -38.01 19.07 31.66
N ASN A 230 -38.25 20.36 31.39
CA ASN A 230 -38.86 21.29 32.36
C ASN A 230 -40.40 21.29 32.35
N ARG A 231 -41.06 20.39 31.63
CA ARG A 231 -42.53 20.26 31.65
C ARG A 231 -43.07 19.74 33.01
N PRO A 232 -44.30 20.12 33.41
CA PRO A 232 -44.96 19.58 34.61
C PRO A 232 -45.13 18.05 34.62
N GLU A 233 -45.22 17.45 33.43
CA GLU A 233 -45.40 16.01 33.21
C GLU A 233 -44.08 15.23 33.35
N GLY A 234 -42.93 15.88 33.10
CA GLY A 234 -41.60 15.28 32.99
C GLY A 234 -41.00 15.43 31.59
N GLY A 235 -39.74 15.01 31.44
CA GLY A 235 -39.06 14.86 30.14
C GLY A 235 -39.40 13.53 29.46
N ALA A 236 -39.07 13.42 28.17
CA ALA A 236 -39.38 12.24 27.36
C ALA A 236 -38.38 11.08 27.60
N ASP A 237 -38.84 9.84 27.39
CA ASP A 237 -38.01 8.63 27.45
C ASP A 237 -37.11 8.47 26.21
N VAL A 238 -37.57 8.98 25.07
CA VAL A 238 -36.89 8.86 23.77
C VAL A 238 -36.95 10.21 23.04
N TYR A 239 -35.80 10.77 22.72
CA TYR A 239 -35.68 11.95 21.86
C TYR A 239 -35.29 11.54 20.43
N ALA A 240 -36.16 11.83 19.46
CA ALA A 240 -35.92 11.66 18.04
C ALA A 240 -35.87 13.04 17.35
N VAL A 241 -34.92 13.24 16.43
CA VAL A 241 -34.81 14.48 15.65
C VAL A 241 -35.10 14.20 14.18
N VAL A 242 -35.91 15.04 13.57
CA VAL A 242 -36.24 15.04 12.14
C VAL A 242 -35.59 16.29 11.56
N SER A 243 -34.37 16.11 11.06
CA SER A 243 -33.43 17.18 10.77
C SER A 243 -33.16 17.33 9.27
N HIS A 244 -33.60 18.43 8.66
CA HIS A 244 -33.30 18.75 7.27
C HIS A 244 -31.92 19.37 7.11
N VAL A 245 -30.90 18.54 7.34
CA VAL A 245 -29.47 18.78 7.13
C VAL A 245 -28.81 17.44 6.75
N GLY A 246 -27.64 17.51 6.13
CA GLY A 246 -26.84 16.31 5.84
C GLY A 246 -26.21 15.70 7.09
N LEU A 247 -25.63 14.50 6.93
CA LEU A 247 -24.85 13.86 7.98
C LEU A 247 -23.68 14.75 8.46
N GLU A 248 -22.96 15.37 7.51
CA GLU A 248 -21.82 16.27 7.74
C GLU A 248 -22.17 17.74 7.44
N SER A 249 -21.39 18.67 7.99
CA SER A 249 -21.60 20.12 7.91
C SER A 249 -21.31 20.73 6.53
N GLU A 250 -22.14 21.70 6.10
CA GLU A 250 -22.06 22.29 4.74
C GLU A 250 -21.35 23.65 4.71
N TYR A 251 -21.68 24.58 5.63
CA TYR A 251 -21.02 25.90 5.69
C TYR A 251 -20.75 26.40 7.12
N GLY A 252 -21.16 25.67 8.16
CA GLY A 252 -21.08 26.11 9.55
C GLY A 252 -20.50 25.06 10.51
N ASN A 253 -20.83 25.26 11.79
CA ASN A 253 -20.69 24.27 12.85
C ASN A 253 -22.07 24.16 13.52
N GLY A 254 -22.54 22.95 13.82
CA GLY A 254 -23.90 22.73 14.32
C GLY A 254 -24.99 22.67 13.24
N ASP A 255 -24.64 22.67 11.95
CA ASP A 255 -25.52 22.60 10.78
C ASP A 255 -25.61 21.18 10.16
N SER A 256 -25.45 20.13 10.98
CA SER A 256 -25.39 18.74 10.53
C SER A 256 -25.92 17.72 11.56
N ALA A 257 -26.33 16.54 11.10
CA ALA A 257 -26.85 15.49 11.96
C ALA A 257 -25.77 14.93 12.92
N ARG A 258 -24.51 14.88 12.48
CA ARG A 258 -23.35 14.61 13.35
C ARG A 258 -23.27 15.62 14.49
N ALA A 259 -23.29 16.91 14.20
CA ALA A 259 -23.19 17.94 15.23
C ALA A 259 -24.39 17.94 16.20
N ILE A 260 -25.60 17.61 15.72
CA ILE A 260 -26.78 17.43 16.59
C ILE A 260 -26.56 16.29 17.58
N ALA A 261 -26.09 15.12 17.13
CA ALA A 261 -25.79 13.96 17.99
C ALA A 261 -24.56 14.16 18.90
N GLU A 262 -23.59 14.98 18.47
CA GLU A 262 -22.41 15.33 19.26
C GLU A 262 -22.72 16.34 20.38
N MET A 263 -23.62 17.30 20.14
CA MET A 263 -23.98 18.34 21.10
C MET A 263 -25.10 17.94 22.06
N ASN A 264 -25.98 16.99 21.68
CA ASN A 264 -27.19 16.63 22.43
C ASN A 264 -27.20 15.10 22.73
N PRO A 265 -26.46 14.62 23.75
CA PRO A 265 -26.31 13.20 24.04
C PRO A 265 -27.59 12.48 24.48
N GLU A 266 -28.66 13.21 24.75
CA GLU A 266 -30.01 12.70 25.03
C GLU A 266 -30.68 12.15 23.75
N VAL A 267 -30.31 12.67 22.58
CA VAL A 267 -30.84 12.27 21.27
C VAL A 267 -30.53 10.81 21.01
N SER A 268 -31.58 10.06 20.63
CA SER A 268 -31.55 8.61 20.48
C SER A 268 -31.77 8.13 19.05
N ALA A 269 -32.43 8.93 18.21
CA ALA A 269 -32.58 8.68 16.78
C ALA A 269 -32.54 9.99 15.99
N ILE A 270 -31.97 9.98 14.78
CA ILE A 270 -32.07 11.09 13.84
C ILE A 270 -32.47 10.59 12.44
N VAL A 271 -33.52 11.18 11.88
CA VAL A 271 -33.80 11.13 10.43
C VAL A 271 -33.17 12.37 9.81
N ALA A 272 -32.19 12.17 8.92
CA ALA A 272 -31.46 13.24 8.23
C ALA A 272 -31.94 13.41 6.77
N GLY A 273 -31.43 14.42 6.06
CA GLY A 273 -31.84 14.74 4.68
C GLY A 273 -30.84 15.57 3.88
N HIS A 274 -31.33 16.39 2.96
CA HIS A 274 -30.64 17.49 2.23
C HIS A 274 -29.48 17.12 1.30
N SER A 275 -28.68 16.11 1.63
CA SER A 275 -27.49 15.72 0.84
C SER A 275 -27.80 14.74 -0.29
N HIS A 276 -29.05 14.28 -0.40
CA HIS A 276 -29.52 13.24 -1.34
C HIS A 276 -28.74 11.90 -1.28
N THR A 277 -27.91 11.64 -0.27
CA THR A 277 -27.18 10.37 -0.11
C THR A 277 -28.01 9.33 0.66
N ASN A 278 -27.54 8.08 0.70
CA ASN A 278 -28.13 7.01 1.51
C ASN A 278 -27.22 6.72 2.70
N VAL A 279 -27.73 6.87 3.93
CA VAL A 279 -27.06 6.45 5.17
C VAL A 279 -27.97 5.42 5.86
N PRO A 280 -27.73 4.11 5.70
CA PRO A 280 -28.60 3.09 6.30
C PRO A 280 -28.55 3.11 7.83
N GLU A 281 -27.34 3.17 8.38
CA GLU A 281 -27.05 3.29 9.81
C GLU A 281 -25.71 4.01 9.99
N GLU A 282 -25.69 5.02 10.85
CA GLU A 282 -24.49 5.66 11.41
C GLU A 282 -24.75 5.88 12.91
N LYS A 283 -23.73 5.74 13.77
CA LYS A 283 -23.91 5.73 15.24
C LYS A 283 -22.96 6.71 15.92
N ILE A 284 -23.55 7.76 16.50
CA ILE A 284 -22.82 8.92 17.04
C ILE A 284 -23.32 9.18 18.46
N ASN A 285 -22.42 9.06 19.44
CA ASN A 285 -22.74 9.06 20.87
C ASN A 285 -23.90 8.09 21.21
N ASN A 286 -25.08 8.63 21.48
CA ASN A 286 -26.30 7.90 21.84
C ASN A 286 -27.27 7.75 20.63
N ALA A 287 -27.07 8.52 19.57
CA ALA A 287 -27.99 8.57 18.43
C ALA A 287 -27.65 7.49 17.38
N VAL A 288 -28.69 6.82 16.88
CA VAL A 288 -28.63 6.15 15.58
C VAL A 288 -29.20 7.08 14.50
N ILE A 289 -28.46 7.26 13.41
CA ILE A 289 -28.77 8.18 12.33
C ILE A 289 -29.08 7.38 11.05
N SER A 290 -30.16 7.75 10.37
CA SER A 290 -30.54 7.14 9.08
C SER A 290 -31.05 8.20 8.10
N GLN A 291 -30.49 8.20 6.89
CA GLN A 291 -30.78 9.19 5.85
C GLN A 291 -31.26 8.47 4.58
N PRO A 292 -32.49 8.71 4.11
CA PRO A 292 -32.95 8.19 2.81
C PRO A 292 -32.49 9.14 1.69
N THR A 293 -32.21 8.60 0.51
CA THR A 293 -32.07 9.44 -0.69
C THR A 293 -33.44 9.97 -1.15
N SER A 294 -33.36 11.04 -1.94
CA SER A 294 -34.47 11.80 -2.52
C SER A 294 -35.50 11.01 -3.33
N ASN A 295 -36.60 11.70 -3.65
CA ASN A 295 -37.69 11.23 -4.51
C ASN A 295 -38.43 9.99 -3.96
N GLY A 296 -38.31 9.69 -2.67
CA GLY A 296 -38.99 8.55 -2.05
C GLY A 296 -38.48 7.19 -2.54
N GLN A 297 -37.28 7.11 -3.10
CA GLN A 297 -36.66 5.85 -3.55
C GLN A 297 -36.27 4.93 -2.38
N MET A 298 -36.08 5.53 -1.20
CA MET A 298 -35.81 4.89 0.07
C MET A 298 -36.69 5.48 1.18
N VAL A 299 -36.96 4.67 2.20
CA VAL A 299 -37.58 5.07 3.47
C VAL A 299 -36.67 4.58 4.60
N SER A 300 -36.22 5.47 5.49
CA SER A 300 -35.49 5.06 6.69
C SER A 300 -36.41 4.26 7.61
N LYS A 301 -35.97 3.09 8.09
CA LYS A 301 -36.61 2.32 9.16
C LYS A 301 -35.63 2.25 10.32
N ILE A 302 -35.88 3.05 11.36
CA ILE A 302 -35.15 3.03 12.63
C ILE A 302 -35.97 2.19 13.62
N GLU A 303 -35.31 1.27 14.33
CA GLU A 303 -35.91 0.42 15.37
C GLU A 303 -35.16 0.66 16.69
N LEU A 304 -35.91 1.06 17.72
CA LEU A 304 -35.43 1.30 19.09
C LEU A 304 -36.11 0.30 20.03
N THR A 305 -35.38 -0.71 20.50
CA THR A 305 -35.90 -1.64 21.51
C THR A 305 -35.71 -1.03 22.89
N VAL A 306 -36.80 -0.83 23.62
CA VAL A 306 -36.84 -0.20 24.94
C VAL A 306 -37.35 -1.19 26.00
N ARG A 307 -36.70 -1.17 27.17
CA ARG A 307 -37.01 -2.02 28.31
C ARG A 307 -37.56 -1.18 29.46
N LYS A 308 -38.61 -1.68 30.11
CA LYS A 308 -39.23 -1.01 31.27
C LYS A 308 -38.78 -1.65 32.58
N ASN A 309 -38.10 -0.86 33.41
CA ASN A 309 -37.60 -1.26 34.72
C ASN A 309 -38.39 -0.52 35.82
N GLY A 310 -39.71 -0.70 35.84
CA GLY A 310 -40.64 0.09 36.68
C GLY A 310 -40.97 1.42 36.00
N GLU A 311 -40.79 2.53 36.72
CA GLU A 311 -40.98 3.90 36.20
C GLU A 311 -39.81 4.37 35.31
N LYS A 312 -38.73 3.59 35.17
CA LYS A 312 -37.59 3.91 34.30
C LYS A 312 -37.66 3.14 32.98
N VAL A 313 -37.62 3.85 31.86
CA VAL A 313 -37.33 3.29 30.53
C VAL A 313 -35.82 3.28 30.27
N GLU A 314 -35.35 2.30 29.49
CA GLU A 314 -33.97 2.14 29.07
C GLU A 314 -33.95 1.65 27.62
N ILE A 315 -33.26 2.34 26.71
CA ILE A 315 -33.10 1.87 25.32
C ILE A 315 -31.97 0.85 25.28
N VAL A 316 -32.27 -0.38 24.85
CA VAL A 316 -31.42 -1.57 25.00
C VAL A 316 -30.92 -2.15 23.68
N ASP A 317 -31.53 -1.76 22.55
CA ASP A 317 -31.00 -1.93 21.20
C ASP A 317 -31.40 -0.71 20.34
N LYS A 318 -30.55 -0.33 19.39
CA LYS A 318 -30.78 0.75 18.43
C LYS A 318 -30.19 0.35 17.09
N LYS A 319 -31.02 0.28 16.05
CA LYS A 319 -30.59 -0.10 14.69
C LYS A 319 -31.38 0.62 13.61
N SER A 320 -30.84 0.73 12.41
CA SER A 320 -31.57 1.27 11.27
C SER A 320 -31.19 0.65 9.93
N LYS A 321 -32.09 0.78 8.95
CA LYS A 321 -31.89 0.35 7.57
C LYS A 321 -32.74 1.20 6.62
N LEU A 322 -32.42 1.17 5.33
CA LEU A 322 -33.29 1.73 4.29
C LEU A 322 -34.19 0.63 3.70
N LEU A 323 -35.48 0.95 3.57
CA LEU A 323 -36.45 0.18 2.78
C LEU A 323 -36.53 0.81 1.39
N SER A 324 -36.27 0.05 0.33
CA SER A 324 -36.39 0.58 -1.04
C SER A 324 -37.82 0.42 -1.57
N THR A 325 -38.32 1.45 -2.25
CA THR A 325 -39.58 1.39 -3.01
C THR A 325 -39.43 0.64 -4.34
N LYS A 326 -38.21 0.19 -4.70
CA LYS A 326 -37.94 -0.47 -5.98
C LYS A 326 -38.72 -1.76 -6.17
N GLY A 327 -39.62 -1.76 -7.15
CA GLY A 327 -40.50 -2.89 -7.43
C GLY A 327 -41.62 -3.12 -6.39
N VAL A 328 -41.82 -2.21 -5.45
CA VAL A 328 -42.93 -2.25 -4.49
C VAL A 328 -44.25 -1.93 -5.20
N ALA A 329 -45.34 -2.61 -4.81
CA ALA A 329 -46.67 -2.38 -5.38
C ALA A 329 -47.23 -0.99 -5.01
N GLU A 330 -48.04 -0.42 -5.89
CA GLU A 330 -48.71 0.87 -5.67
C GLU A 330 -49.97 0.70 -4.80
N ASP A 331 -50.15 1.50 -3.73
CA ASP A 331 -51.43 1.56 -3.03
C ASP A 331 -52.47 2.26 -3.91
N GLN A 332 -53.45 1.47 -4.38
CA GLN A 332 -54.50 1.94 -5.27
C GLN A 332 -55.35 3.07 -4.65
N LYS A 333 -55.47 3.18 -3.32
CA LYS A 333 -56.19 4.28 -2.67
C LYS A 333 -55.48 5.61 -2.88
N ILE A 334 -54.14 5.61 -2.84
CA ILE A 334 -53.32 6.80 -3.09
C ILE A 334 -53.33 7.14 -4.58
N ASN A 335 -53.26 6.13 -5.46
CA ASN A 335 -53.46 6.30 -6.91
C ASN A 335 -54.82 6.95 -7.22
N ASP A 336 -55.91 6.46 -6.62
CA ASP A 336 -57.27 6.99 -6.83
C ASP A 336 -57.40 8.43 -6.28
N LEU A 337 -56.91 8.68 -5.06
CA LEU A 337 -56.96 9.99 -4.39
C LEU A 337 -56.20 11.07 -5.15
N LEU A 338 -55.02 10.74 -5.69
CA LEU A 338 -54.12 11.71 -6.31
C LEU A 338 -54.23 11.74 -7.86
N SER A 339 -55.20 11.00 -8.40
CA SER A 339 -55.41 10.81 -9.85
C SER A 339 -55.60 12.12 -10.63
N ASP A 340 -56.38 13.08 -10.14
CA ASP A 340 -56.61 14.36 -10.84
C ASP A 340 -55.33 15.22 -10.92
N PHE A 341 -54.49 15.20 -9.88
CA PHE A 341 -53.17 15.85 -9.90
C PHE A 341 -52.23 15.16 -10.89
N HIS A 342 -52.23 13.82 -10.90
CA HIS A 342 -51.45 13.02 -11.83
C HIS A 342 -51.84 13.33 -13.28
N ASN A 343 -53.14 13.28 -13.59
CA ASN A 343 -53.69 13.60 -14.90
C ASN A 343 -53.35 15.04 -15.33
N THR A 344 -53.38 16.00 -14.41
CA THR A 344 -53.02 17.40 -14.69
C THR A 344 -51.53 17.56 -15.01
N ALA A 345 -50.65 16.91 -14.24
CA ALA A 345 -49.20 16.93 -14.48
C ALA A 345 -48.80 16.20 -15.78
N ILE A 346 -49.46 15.07 -16.10
CA ILE A 346 -49.32 14.39 -17.40
C ILE A 346 -49.76 15.31 -18.56
N ALA A 347 -50.88 16.02 -18.42
CA ALA A 347 -51.42 16.87 -19.47
C ALA A 347 -50.51 18.07 -19.79
N ASP A 348 -49.84 18.65 -18.79
CA ASP A 348 -48.83 19.69 -19.05
C ASP A 348 -47.52 19.11 -19.60
N ALA A 349 -46.99 18.03 -18.98
CA ALA A 349 -45.77 17.38 -19.45
C ALA A 349 -45.84 16.93 -20.92
N THR A 350 -46.98 16.37 -21.33
CA THR A 350 -47.21 15.91 -22.72
C THR A 350 -47.72 17.00 -23.67
N ALA A 351 -47.81 18.26 -23.22
CA ALA A 351 -48.26 19.36 -24.07
C ALA A 351 -47.30 19.55 -25.27
N PRO A 352 -47.81 19.62 -26.52
CA PRO A 352 -46.98 19.64 -27.71
C PRO A 352 -46.26 20.99 -27.88
N VAL A 353 -44.95 20.92 -28.09
CA VAL A 353 -44.06 22.07 -28.34
C VAL A 353 -43.73 22.18 -29.84
N GLY A 354 -43.40 21.07 -30.50
CA GLY A 354 -43.02 21.05 -31.92
C GLY A 354 -42.71 19.65 -32.45
N GLU A 355 -41.86 19.57 -33.47
CA GLU A 355 -41.44 18.33 -34.13
C GLU A 355 -39.95 18.40 -34.50
N MET A 356 -39.19 17.35 -34.17
CA MET A 356 -37.80 17.13 -34.56
C MET A 356 -37.76 16.29 -35.83
N VAL A 357 -36.98 16.71 -36.84
CA VAL A 357 -36.97 16.11 -38.18
C VAL A 357 -35.54 15.92 -38.69
N GLY A 358 -35.23 14.73 -39.21
CA GLY A 358 -33.94 14.40 -39.81
C GLY A 358 -32.96 13.70 -38.86
N GLY A 359 -33.47 12.89 -37.93
CA GLY A 359 -32.70 12.22 -36.88
C GLY A 359 -32.70 12.93 -35.52
N ASP A 360 -31.98 12.36 -34.56
CA ASP A 360 -31.88 12.86 -33.17
C ASP A 360 -30.86 14.02 -33.07
N LEU A 361 -30.97 14.92 -32.08
CA LEU A 361 -30.04 16.07 -31.94
C LEU A 361 -28.60 15.65 -31.59
N ALA A 362 -28.44 14.65 -30.72
CA ALA A 362 -27.16 14.03 -30.38
C ALA A 362 -27.11 12.59 -30.90
N ASP A 363 -25.92 12.17 -31.36
CA ASP A 363 -25.64 10.79 -31.77
C ASP A 363 -25.48 9.85 -30.57
N LYS A 364 -25.45 8.55 -30.86
CA LYS A 364 -25.22 7.51 -29.85
C LYS A 364 -23.74 7.41 -29.54
N ASN A 365 -23.42 7.28 -28.25
CA ASN A 365 -22.08 7.03 -27.74
C ASN A 365 -21.35 5.94 -28.54
N GLU A 366 -20.14 6.24 -29.02
CA GLU A 366 -19.21 5.25 -29.59
C GLU A 366 -18.81 4.21 -28.53
N ILE A 367 -18.52 4.69 -27.31
CA ILE A 367 -18.13 3.88 -26.16
C ILE A 367 -19.28 3.90 -25.14
N LYS A 368 -19.80 2.72 -24.81
CA LYS A 368 -20.85 2.54 -23.80
C LYS A 368 -20.47 3.25 -22.49
N GLU A 369 -21.44 3.96 -21.93
CA GLU A 369 -21.33 4.79 -20.71
C GLU A 369 -20.42 6.05 -20.80
N ILE A 370 -19.65 6.28 -21.89
CA ILE A 370 -18.99 7.57 -22.17
C ILE A 370 -19.89 8.43 -23.07
N PRO A 371 -20.41 9.60 -22.63
CA PRO A 371 -21.41 10.35 -23.41
C PRO A 371 -20.78 11.06 -24.63
N GLN A 372 -21.37 10.88 -25.82
CA GLN A 372 -20.81 11.44 -27.06
C GLN A 372 -20.69 12.98 -27.00
N SER A 373 -21.73 13.64 -26.51
CA SER A 373 -21.82 15.10 -26.32
C SER A 373 -20.89 15.67 -25.22
N LEU A 374 -19.95 14.88 -24.72
CA LEU A 374 -18.87 15.31 -23.81
C LEU A 374 -17.48 14.99 -24.37
N VAL A 375 -17.37 14.44 -25.59
CA VAL A 375 -16.10 14.12 -26.25
C VAL A 375 -16.03 14.60 -27.70
N GLU A 376 -17.19 14.87 -28.31
CA GLU A 376 -17.39 15.36 -29.66
C GLU A 376 -18.51 16.40 -29.66
N ASP A 377 -18.48 17.32 -30.62
CA ASP A 377 -19.51 18.33 -30.80
C ASP A 377 -20.84 17.73 -31.26
N GLN A 378 -21.97 18.23 -30.73
CA GLN A 378 -23.28 17.60 -30.87
C GLN A 378 -24.42 18.61 -30.81
N GLY A 379 -25.35 18.52 -31.75
CA GLY A 379 -26.41 19.52 -31.99
C GLY A 379 -27.39 19.80 -30.84
N ILE A 380 -27.32 19.04 -29.75
CA ILE A 380 -28.07 19.33 -28.53
C ILE A 380 -27.53 20.56 -27.78
N THR A 381 -26.21 20.76 -27.74
CA THR A 381 -25.58 21.94 -27.12
C THR A 381 -25.71 23.16 -28.01
N ASP A 382 -25.48 23.00 -29.31
CA ASP A 382 -25.68 24.01 -30.35
C ASP A 382 -27.11 24.55 -30.31
N PHE A 383 -28.12 23.68 -30.19
CA PHE A 383 -29.51 24.11 -30.14
C PHE A 383 -29.82 24.96 -28.89
N ILE A 384 -29.25 24.63 -27.73
CA ILE A 384 -29.42 25.45 -26.52
C ILE A 384 -28.69 26.79 -26.69
N ASN A 385 -27.48 26.78 -27.23
CA ASN A 385 -26.71 27.99 -27.49
C ASN A 385 -27.34 28.89 -28.58
N GLU A 386 -27.93 28.33 -29.64
CA GLU A 386 -28.67 29.06 -30.68
C GLU A 386 -29.84 29.85 -30.07
N VAL A 387 -30.58 29.22 -29.14
CA VAL A 387 -31.66 29.87 -28.38
C VAL A 387 -31.12 31.01 -27.49
N GLN A 388 -29.97 30.81 -26.84
CA GLN A 388 -29.34 31.85 -26.01
C GLN A 388 -28.84 33.02 -26.89
N LEU A 389 -28.10 32.78 -27.97
CA LEU A 389 -27.62 33.80 -28.91
C LEU A 389 -28.78 34.56 -29.56
N TYR A 390 -29.86 33.89 -29.97
CA TYR A 390 -31.02 34.52 -30.57
C TYR A 390 -31.72 35.50 -29.61
N ASN A 391 -31.89 35.12 -28.34
CA ASN A 391 -32.49 36.03 -27.36
C ASN A 391 -31.51 37.13 -26.95
N SER A 392 -30.20 36.83 -26.86
CA SER A 392 -29.14 37.82 -26.67
C SER A 392 -29.13 38.89 -27.77
N ARG A 393 -29.42 38.52 -29.03
CA ARG A 393 -29.61 39.47 -30.13
C ARG A 393 -30.75 40.47 -29.84
N LYS A 394 -31.93 39.97 -29.42
CA LYS A 394 -33.05 40.82 -28.97
C LYS A 394 -32.64 41.73 -27.81
N HIS A 395 -31.91 41.20 -26.82
CA HIS A 395 -31.46 41.93 -25.64
C HIS A 395 -30.53 43.10 -26.00
N LEU A 396 -29.61 42.92 -26.95
CA LEU A 396 -28.70 43.97 -27.42
C LEU A 396 -29.45 45.04 -28.21
N GLU A 397 -30.34 44.62 -29.13
CA GLU A 397 -31.20 45.53 -29.90
C GLU A 397 -32.06 46.41 -28.97
N SER A 398 -32.64 45.84 -27.90
CA SER A 398 -33.44 46.58 -26.91
C SER A 398 -32.64 47.64 -26.15
N LYS A 399 -31.30 47.52 -26.10
CA LYS A 399 -30.38 48.47 -25.46
C LYS A 399 -29.74 49.42 -26.47
N ASN A 400 -30.14 49.37 -27.74
CA ASN A 400 -29.59 50.13 -28.88
C ASN A 400 -28.12 49.75 -29.21
N ILE A 401 -27.72 48.52 -28.93
CA ILE A 401 -26.43 47.95 -29.34
C ILE A 401 -26.68 47.15 -30.63
N ASN A 402 -25.96 47.45 -31.72
CA ASN A 402 -26.14 46.70 -32.97
C ASN A 402 -25.47 45.31 -32.87
N PRO A 403 -26.23 44.19 -32.85
CA PRO A 403 -25.68 42.84 -32.79
C PRO A 403 -24.73 42.54 -33.97
N ASP A 404 -24.99 43.10 -35.16
CA ASP A 404 -24.19 42.85 -36.36
C ASP A 404 -22.84 43.58 -36.35
N GLU A 405 -22.61 44.52 -35.40
CA GLU A 405 -21.34 45.25 -35.23
C GLU A 405 -20.47 44.71 -34.08
N VAL A 406 -21.00 43.83 -33.23
CA VAL A 406 -20.29 43.29 -32.04
C VAL A 406 -19.99 41.80 -32.15
N TYR A 407 -19.17 41.25 -31.24
CA TYR A 407 -19.02 39.81 -31.08
C TYR A 407 -19.96 39.32 -29.97
N MET A 408 -20.70 38.26 -30.27
CA MET A 408 -21.58 37.58 -29.34
C MET A 408 -21.06 36.17 -29.13
N VAL A 409 -21.11 35.68 -27.89
CA VAL A 409 -20.71 34.32 -27.52
C VAL A 409 -21.77 33.75 -26.57
N SER A 410 -21.99 32.44 -26.62
CA SER A 410 -22.83 31.72 -25.68
C SER A 410 -22.05 30.64 -24.96
N GLY A 411 -22.46 30.29 -23.73
CA GLY A 411 -22.02 29.09 -23.03
C GLY A 411 -23.21 28.32 -22.45
N ALA A 412 -23.24 27.00 -22.64
CA ALA A 412 -24.30 26.12 -22.13
C ALA A 412 -23.75 24.75 -21.73
N ALA A 413 -24.16 24.25 -20.56
CA ALA A 413 -23.81 22.93 -20.06
C ALA A 413 -24.95 21.91 -20.22
N LEU A 414 -24.59 20.62 -20.26
CA LEU A 414 -25.55 19.52 -20.23
C LEU A 414 -25.92 19.14 -18.79
N PHE A 415 -27.23 19.11 -18.50
CA PHE A 415 -27.75 18.67 -17.20
C PHE A 415 -27.88 17.13 -17.07
N SER A 416 -27.75 16.39 -18.18
CA SER A 416 -27.62 14.95 -18.19
C SER A 416 -26.79 14.48 -19.38
N ALA A 417 -25.96 13.45 -19.14
CA ALA A 417 -25.30 12.62 -20.14
C ALA A 417 -26.25 11.95 -21.16
N SER A 418 -27.58 12.01 -20.93
CA SER A 418 -28.63 11.43 -21.76
C SER A 418 -29.57 12.48 -22.37
N SER A 419 -29.30 13.78 -22.20
CA SER A 419 -30.11 14.86 -22.76
C SER A 419 -30.03 14.86 -24.29
N ASN A 420 -31.17 14.65 -24.95
CA ASN A 420 -31.31 14.61 -26.40
C ASN A 420 -32.76 14.98 -26.78
N LEU A 421 -33.00 15.45 -28.00
CA LEU A 421 -34.34 15.46 -28.62
C LEU A 421 -34.34 14.44 -29.76
N TYR A 422 -35.18 13.42 -29.63
CA TYR A 422 -35.31 12.34 -30.59
C TYR A 422 -36.22 12.73 -31.78
N GLU A 423 -36.04 12.10 -32.94
CA GLU A 423 -36.89 12.34 -34.11
C GLU A 423 -38.38 12.05 -33.83
N GLY A 424 -39.27 13.01 -34.12
CA GLY A 424 -40.70 12.92 -33.84
C GLY A 424 -41.27 14.14 -33.11
N ASN A 425 -42.38 13.97 -32.39
CA ASN A 425 -43.04 15.06 -31.66
C ASN A 425 -42.22 15.47 -30.43
N ILE A 426 -42.08 16.78 -30.22
CA ILE A 426 -41.44 17.38 -29.03
C ILE A 426 -42.54 17.87 -28.09
N SER A 427 -42.45 17.52 -26.81
CA SER A 427 -43.33 17.95 -25.73
C SER A 427 -42.60 18.79 -24.67
N LYS A 428 -43.33 19.37 -23.71
CA LYS A 428 -42.74 20.07 -22.54
C LYS A 428 -41.82 19.17 -21.71
N ALA A 429 -42.12 17.88 -21.63
CA ALA A 429 -41.27 16.86 -20.99
C ALA A 429 -39.89 16.84 -21.68
N ASP A 430 -39.86 16.75 -23.01
CA ASP A 430 -38.61 16.70 -23.78
C ASP A 430 -37.75 17.97 -23.59
N ILE A 431 -38.38 19.15 -23.53
CA ILE A 431 -37.68 20.41 -23.18
C ILE A 431 -37.12 20.35 -21.74
N SER A 432 -37.86 19.76 -20.81
CA SER A 432 -37.42 19.56 -19.41
C SER A 432 -36.27 18.55 -19.27
N ASN A 433 -36.14 17.60 -20.22
CA ASN A 433 -35.06 16.62 -20.25
C ASN A 433 -33.75 17.19 -20.79
N ILE A 434 -33.81 18.22 -21.64
CA ILE A 434 -32.62 18.91 -22.15
C ILE A 434 -32.24 20.11 -21.29
N TYR A 435 -33.21 20.79 -20.68
CA TYR A 435 -32.97 21.93 -19.79
C TYR A 435 -33.75 21.78 -18.48
N ARG A 436 -33.09 21.20 -17.46
CA ARG A 436 -33.76 20.74 -16.22
C ARG A 436 -34.30 21.89 -15.34
N TYR A 437 -33.70 23.07 -15.38
CA TYR A 437 -33.96 24.13 -14.38
C TYR A 437 -34.65 25.38 -14.96
N ASP A 438 -35.41 26.07 -14.12
CA ASP A 438 -36.04 27.36 -14.40
C ASP A 438 -35.02 28.49 -14.22
N ASN A 439 -33.95 28.47 -15.02
CA ASN A 439 -32.93 29.51 -15.03
C ASN A 439 -33.36 30.71 -15.87
N LYS A 440 -32.94 31.91 -15.45
CA LYS A 440 -33.09 33.15 -16.21
C LYS A 440 -31.88 33.35 -17.14
N LEU A 441 -32.03 34.13 -18.21
CA LEU A 441 -30.97 34.35 -19.20
C LEU A 441 -30.34 35.73 -19.04
N TYR A 442 -29.02 35.80 -18.92
CA TYR A 442 -28.26 37.04 -18.80
C TYR A 442 -27.38 37.27 -20.04
N THR A 443 -27.44 38.49 -20.58
CA THR A 443 -26.46 38.99 -21.55
C THR A 443 -25.50 39.92 -20.83
N ILE A 444 -24.23 39.57 -20.80
CA ILE A 444 -23.17 40.31 -20.09
C ILE A 444 -22.09 40.76 -21.08
N LYS A 445 -21.58 41.97 -20.89
CA LYS A 445 -20.45 42.50 -21.64
C LYS A 445 -19.17 42.22 -20.86
N THR A 446 -18.23 41.59 -21.53
CA THR A 446 -16.96 41.12 -20.97
C THR A 446 -15.82 41.32 -21.99
N ASN A 447 -14.64 40.77 -21.73
CA ASN A 447 -13.49 40.84 -22.64
C ASN A 447 -12.91 39.47 -23.03
N GLY A 448 -12.14 39.42 -24.12
CA GLY A 448 -11.51 38.19 -24.64
C GLY A 448 -10.65 37.45 -23.62
N LYS A 449 -9.96 38.17 -22.73
CA LYS A 449 -9.21 37.57 -21.62
C LYS A 449 -10.12 36.84 -20.62
N GLN A 450 -11.23 37.47 -20.21
CA GLN A 450 -12.23 36.84 -19.34
C GLN A 450 -12.92 35.65 -20.02
N LEU A 451 -13.24 35.74 -21.31
CA LEU A 451 -13.77 34.61 -22.06
C LEU A 451 -12.78 33.45 -22.09
N LYS A 452 -11.52 33.68 -22.46
CA LYS A 452 -10.51 32.60 -22.48
C LYS A 452 -10.31 32.01 -21.07
N LYS A 453 -10.25 32.84 -20.02
CA LYS A 453 -10.21 32.36 -18.62
C LYS A 453 -11.39 31.44 -18.30
N TYR A 454 -12.60 31.77 -18.76
CA TYR A 454 -13.79 30.95 -18.56
C TYR A 454 -13.73 29.63 -19.34
N MET A 455 -13.34 29.65 -20.61
CA MET A 455 -13.19 28.45 -21.44
C MET A 455 -12.10 27.52 -20.90
N GLU A 456 -10.95 28.06 -20.47
CA GLU A 456 -9.86 27.31 -19.84
C GLU A 456 -10.30 26.66 -18.52
N LYS A 457 -11.17 27.32 -17.73
CA LYS A 457 -11.76 26.74 -16.52
C LYS A 457 -12.71 25.58 -16.84
N ASN A 458 -13.49 25.69 -17.91
CA ASN A 458 -14.36 24.60 -18.38
C ASN A 458 -13.51 23.42 -18.91
N ALA A 459 -12.38 23.70 -19.56
CA ALA A 459 -11.46 22.66 -20.01
C ALA A 459 -10.79 21.84 -18.89
N GLU A 460 -10.91 22.23 -17.61
CA GLU A 460 -10.54 21.39 -16.45
C GLU A 460 -11.42 20.15 -16.27
N TYR A 461 -12.57 20.06 -16.96
CA TYR A 461 -13.44 18.88 -16.92
C TYR A 461 -12.78 17.61 -17.48
N TYR A 462 -11.77 17.76 -18.34
CA TYR A 462 -10.98 16.65 -18.87
C TYR A 462 -9.75 16.36 -18.00
N ASN A 463 -9.33 15.11 -17.91
CA ASN A 463 -8.00 14.77 -17.38
C ASN A 463 -6.90 15.14 -18.39
N THR A 464 -5.66 15.31 -17.92
CA THR A 464 -4.50 15.45 -18.83
C THR A 464 -4.18 14.08 -19.43
N TYR A 465 -4.14 14.00 -20.76
CA TYR A 465 -3.81 12.81 -21.54
C TYR A 465 -2.38 12.32 -21.25
N LYS A 466 -2.19 11.01 -21.28
CA LYS A 466 -0.89 10.34 -21.14
C LYS A 466 -0.68 9.33 -22.26
N ASP A 467 0.58 9.15 -22.67
CA ASP A 467 0.96 8.11 -23.63
C ASP A 467 0.46 6.74 -23.17
N GLY A 468 -0.35 6.08 -24.01
CA GLY A 468 -0.97 4.79 -23.72
C GLY A 468 -2.42 4.86 -23.21
N ASP A 469 -2.98 6.04 -22.93
CA ASP A 469 -4.43 6.22 -22.78
C ASP A 469 -5.13 6.01 -24.14
N LEU A 470 -6.31 5.37 -24.16
CA LEU A 470 -7.09 5.06 -25.37
C LEU A 470 -8.49 5.69 -25.38
N THR A 471 -8.84 6.44 -24.34
CA THR A 471 -10.15 7.09 -24.15
C THR A 471 -10.00 8.46 -23.51
N VAL A 472 -10.83 9.44 -23.88
CA VAL A 472 -10.97 10.69 -23.11
C VAL A 472 -11.56 10.36 -21.74
N SER A 473 -10.96 10.88 -20.67
CA SER A 473 -11.43 10.69 -19.29
C SER A 473 -11.71 12.03 -18.60
N PHE A 474 -12.62 12.00 -17.63
CA PHE A 474 -13.17 13.20 -16.99
C PHE A 474 -12.66 13.35 -15.55
N ASN A 475 -12.48 14.59 -15.13
CA ASN A 475 -12.06 14.95 -13.78
C ASN A 475 -13.24 14.82 -12.81
N GLU A 476 -13.15 13.94 -11.80
CA GLU A 476 -14.27 13.63 -10.92
C GLU A 476 -14.68 14.76 -9.96
N ASP A 477 -13.74 15.66 -9.62
CA ASP A 477 -14.01 16.89 -8.86
C ASP A 477 -14.90 17.87 -9.64
N VAL A 478 -14.91 17.80 -10.98
CA VAL A 478 -15.63 18.72 -11.86
C VAL A 478 -16.93 18.07 -12.35
N ARG A 479 -18.06 18.53 -11.81
CA ARG A 479 -19.37 18.00 -12.21
C ARG A 479 -19.73 18.41 -13.63
N MET A 480 -20.14 17.45 -14.46
CA MET A 480 -20.61 17.64 -15.85
C MET A 480 -21.51 18.86 -16.08
N TYR A 481 -22.47 19.13 -15.20
CA TYR A 481 -23.38 20.28 -15.36
C TYR A 481 -22.70 21.66 -15.16
N LEU A 482 -21.43 21.69 -14.75
CA LEU A 482 -20.56 22.88 -14.70
C LEU A 482 -19.71 23.06 -15.96
N TYR A 483 -19.69 22.08 -16.89
CA TYR A 483 -18.95 22.14 -18.14
C TYR A 483 -19.82 22.77 -19.25
N ASP A 484 -19.62 24.06 -19.50
CA ASP A 484 -20.21 24.78 -20.62
C ASP A 484 -19.44 24.48 -21.93
N MET A 485 -20.18 24.22 -23.00
CA MET A 485 -19.72 24.26 -24.40
C MET A 485 -20.17 25.57 -25.05
N PHE A 486 -19.37 26.10 -25.98
CA PHE A 486 -19.47 27.48 -26.45
C PHE A 486 -19.88 27.59 -27.92
N ASP A 487 -20.49 28.72 -28.27
CA ASP A 487 -21.03 29.06 -29.61
C ASP A 487 -20.72 30.55 -29.91
N GLY A 488 -20.57 30.90 -31.19
CA GLY A 488 -20.06 32.18 -31.69
C GLY A 488 -18.53 32.25 -31.75
N VAL A 489 -17.85 31.21 -31.26
CA VAL A 489 -16.39 31.01 -31.34
C VAL A 489 -16.05 29.58 -31.73
N SER A 490 -15.05 29.41 -32.60
CA SER A 490 -14.44 28.11 -32.89
C SER A 490 -13.14 27.93 -32.11
N TYR A 491 -12.88 26.73 -31.57
CA TYR A 491 -11.76 26.46 -30.68
C TYR A 491 -11.33 24.98 -30.67
N GLU A 492 -10.16 24.69 -30.10
CA GLU A 492 -9.67 23.32 -29.88
C GLU A 492 -9.32 23.14 -28.40
N ILE A 493 -9.68 21.98 -27.82
CA ILE A 493 -9.35 21.63 -26.43
C ILE A 493 -8.19 20.63 -26.45
N ASN A 494 -6.96 21.11 -26.26
CA ASN A 494 -5.78 20.26 -26.24
C ASN A 494 -5.59 19.61 -24.86
N ILE A 495 -5.95 18.33 -24.72
CA ILE A 495 -5.90 17.60 -23.44
C ILE A 495 -4.50 17.04 -23.10
N SER A 496 -3.51 17.11 -24.00
CA SER A 496 -2.11 16.81 -23.65
C SER A 496 -1.44 17.88 -22.79
N LYS A 497 -2.14 19.02 -22.56
CA LYS A 497 -1.63 20.16 -21.80
C LYS A 497 -2.24 20.21 -20.41
N GLU A 498 -1.48 20.79 -19.49
CA GLU A 498 -1.98 21.11 -18.16
C GLU A 498 -3.18 22.07 -18.21
N PRO A 499 -4.14 21.95 -17.27
CA PRO A 499 -5.30 22.82 -17.25
C PRO A 499 -4.93 24.30 -17.11
N GLY A 500 -5.69 25.18 -17.77
CA GLY A 500 -5.35 26.61 -17.88
C GLY A 500 -4.51 26.97 -19.12
N GLN A 501 -4.09 25.99 -19.94
CA GLN A 501 -3.36 26.20 -21.20
C GLN A 501 -3.91 25.37 -22.39
N ARG A 502 -5.14 24.85 -22.28
CA ARG A 502 -5.74 23.87 -23.19
C ARG A 502 -6.50 24.49 -24.36
N ILE A 503 -7.00 25.72 -24.24
CA ILE A 503 -7.83 26.36 -25.28
C ILE A 503 -6.94 26.92 -26.40
N GLU A 504 -6.88 26.20 -27.51
CA GLU A 504 -6.12 26.57 -28.70
C GLU A 504 -7.03 27.04 -29.83
N ASN A 505 -6.42 27.68 -30.84
CA ASN A 505 -7.08 28.08 -32.09
C ASN A 505 -8.34 28.96 -31.99
N LEU A 506 -8.65 29.51 -30.82
CA LEU A 506 -9.82 30.33 -30.49
C LEU A 506 -10.02 31.54 -31.42
N LYS A 507 -11.13 31.54 -32.18
CA LYS A 507 -11.52 32.58 -33.14
C LYS A 507 -13.02 32.87 -33.05
N PHE A 508 -13.45 34.09 -33.33
CA PHE A 508 -14.87 34.38 -33.59
C PHE A 508 -15.31 33.80 -34.92
N GLU A 509 -16.46 33.13 -34.97
CA GLU A 509 -16.96 32.53 -36.22
C GLU A 509 -17.43 33.57 -37.24
N LYS A 510 -17.94 34.69 -36.73
CA LYS A 510 -18.49 35.83 -37.48
C LYS A 510 -17.61 36.29 -38.66
N ASP A 511 -16.30 36.27 -38.48
CA ASP A 511 -15.31 36.70 -39.48
C ASP A 511 -13.99 35.89 -39.45
N GLY A 512 -13.89 34.86 -38.60
CA GLY A 512 -12.68 34.03 -38.44
C GLY A 512 -11.54 34.72 -37.68
N LYS A 513 -11.77 35.89 -37.08
CA LYS A 513 -10.73 36.65 -36.36
C LYS A 513 -10.35 35.95 -35.05
N PRO A 514 -9.05 35.76 -34.73
CA PRO A 514 -8.60 35.33 -33.41
C PRO A 514 -9.14 36.24 -32.29
N VAL A 515 -9.45 35.63 -31.14
CA VAL A 515 -9.90 36.35 -29.94
C VAL A 515 -8.69 36.94 -29.21
N GLU A 516 -8.61 38.26 -29.14
CA GLU A 516 -7.55 38.99 -28.44
C GLU A 516 -8.00 39.39 -27.03
N ASP A 517 -7.06 39.45 -26.07
CA ASP A 517 -7.31 39.74 -24.64
C ASP A 517 -8.22 40.97 -24.41
N SER A 518 -8.11 41.99 -25.27
CA SER A 518 -8.81 43.28 -25.18
C SER A 518 -10.13 43.37 -25.97
N ASP A 519 -10.54 42.33 -26.67
CA ASP A 519 -11.77 42.36 -27.48
C ASP A 519 -13.01 42.47 -26.61
N VAL A 520 -13.98 43.29 -27.00
CA VAL A 520 -15.27 43.43 -26.29
C VAL A 520 -16.24 42.36 -26.79
N ILE A 521 -16.74 41.55 -25.88
CA ILE A 521 -17.59 40.38 -26.15
C ILE A 521 -18.88 40.50 -25.36
N TYR A 522 -20.01 40.17 -25.99
CA TYR A 522 -21.30 40.01 -25.33
C TYR A 522 -21.54 38.51 -25.09
N LEU A 523 -21.10 38.04 -23.93
CA LEU A 523 -21.27 36.67 -23.48
C LEU A 523 -22.71 36.47 -22.98
N THR A 524 -23.30 35.34 -23.33
CA THR A 524 -24.66 34.96 -22.94
C THR A 524 -24.59 33.66 -22.15
N VAL A 525 -25.09 33.70 -20.92
CA VAL A 525 -25.12 32.55 -20.02
C VAL A 525 -26.36 32.63 -19.14
N ASN A 526 -26.74 31.50 -18.53
CA ASN A 526 -27.80 31.50 -17.53
C ASN A 526 -27.39 32.23 -16.23
N ASP A 527 -28.37 32.59 -15.42
CA ASP A 527 -28.19 33.37 -14.21
C ASP A 527 -27.33 32.66 -13.15
N TYR A 528 -27.50 31.34 -13.03
CA TYR A 528 -26.70 30.50 -12.14
C TYR A 528 -25.21 30.52 -12.54
N ARG A 529 -24.88 30.38 -13.83
CA ARG A 529 -23.50 30.42 -14.37
C ARG A 529 -22.81 31.75 -14.05
N TYR A 530 -23.50 32.87 -14.26
CA TYR A 530 -22.95 34.19 -13.92
C TYR A 530 -22.70 34.33 -12.40
N ASN A 531 -23.70 34.00 -11.58
CA ASN A 531 -23.61 34.15 -10.12
C ASN A 531 -22.58 33.20 -9.50
N SER A 532 -22.55 31.93 -9.91
CA SER A 532 -21.55 30.95 -9.45
C SER A 532 -20.15 31.27 -9.97
N GLY A 533 -20.04 31.75 -11.22
CA GLY A 533 -18.77 32.15 -11.83
C GLY A 533 -18.10 33.31 -11.10
N LEU A 534 -18.89 34.30 -10.66
CA LEU A 534 -18.42 35.40 -9.80
C LEU A 534 -18.01 34.93 -8.40
N ALA A 535 -18.79 34.00 -7.80
CA ALA A 535 -18.50 33.48 -6.45
C ALA A 535 -17.23 32.61 -6.41
N ALA A 536 -17.00 31.81 -7.45
CA ALA A 536 -15.83 30.94 -7.59
C ALA A 536 -14.58 31.66 -8.16
N GLY A 537 -14.65 32.97 -8.42
CA GLY A 537 -13.54 33.74 -9.01
C GLY A 537 -13.19 33.35 -10.44
N ILE A 538 -14.09 32.65 -11.13
CA ILE A 538 -13.96 32.27 -12.55
C ILE A 538 -14.18 33.51 -13.41
N MET A 539 -15.24 34.28 -13.10
CA MET A 539 -15.50 35.61 -13.62
C MET A 539 -15.00 36.65 -12.61
N ASP A 540 -14.14 37.59 -13.01
CA ASP A 540 -13.56 38.57 -12.08
C ASP A 540 -14.51 39.73 -11.77
N GLN A 541 -14.69 40.04 -10.47
CA GLN A 541 -15.59 41.12 -10.04
C GLN A 541 -15.18 42.48 -10.63
N GLY A 542 -16.09 43.12 -11.37
CA GLY A 542 -15.87 44.41 -12.01
C GLY A 542 -15.44 44.34 -13.48
N GLU A 543 -15.03 43.17 -13.99
CA GLU A 543 -14.69 42.96 -15.41
C GLU A 543 -15.92 42.62 -16.28
N HIS A 544 -17.08 42.36 -15.66
CA HIS A 544 -18.31 41.95 -16.33
C HIS A 544 -19.45 42.94 -16.06
N GLU A 545 -20.00 43.54 -17.11
CA GLU A 545 -21.12 44.48 -17.07
C GLU A 545 -22.40 43.75 -17.50
N LYS A 546 -23.38 43.58 -16.59
CA LYS A 546 -24.67 42.99 -16.95
C LYS A 546 -25.49 43.97 -17.81
N ILE A 547 -25.71 43.62 -19.08
CA ILE A 547 -26.42 44.45 -20.07
C ILE A 547 -27.92 44.19 -20.02
N TYR A 548 -28.32 42.93 -19.85
CA TYR A 548 -29.70 42.48 -19.81
C TYR A 548 -29.88 41.30 -18.86
N ASP A 549 -31.04 41.23 -18.19
CA ASP A 549 -31.55 40.04 -17.52
C ASP A 549 -33.05 39.88 -17.75
N THR A 550 -33.50 38.64 -17.98
CA THR A 550 -34.90 38.32 -18.29
C THR A 550 -35.82 38.29 -17.06
N ASN A 551 -35.35 38.62 -15.85
CA ASN A 551 -36.08 38.45 -14.58
C ASN A 551 -37.49 39.07 -14.55
N ASN A 552 -37.74 40.11 -15.35
CA ASN A 552 -38.99 40.87 -15.37
C ASN A 552 -39.78 40.72 -16.70
N ASP A 553 -39.33 39.82 -17.58
CA ASP A 553 -39.93 39.62 -18.90
C ASP A 553 -41.11 38.64 -18.86
N GLN A 554 -42.03 38.76 -19.84
CA GLN A 554 -43.21 37.90 -19.94
C GLN A 554 -42.87 36.43 -20.22
N ILE A 555 -41.73 36.19 -20.87
CA ILE A 555 -41.10 34.88 -21.03
C ILE A 555 -39.70 35.06 -20.47
N SER A 556 -39.41 34.45 -19.32
CA SER A 556 -38.21 34.76 -18.53
C SER A 556 -37.29 33.56 -18.28
N ASP A 557 -37.85 32.35 -18.26
CA ASP A 557 -37.15 31.09 -18.00
C ASP A 557 -36.64 30.44 -19.27
N MET A 558 -35.46 29.80 -19.20
CA MET A 558 -34.80 29.22 -20.36
C MET A 558 -35.61 28.10 -21.02
N ARG A 559 -36.41 27.32 -20.26
CA ARG A 559 -37.34 26.33 -20.86
C ARG A 559 -38.39 27.01 -21.74
N ASP A 560 -39.00 28.09 -21.26
CA ASP A 560 -40.03 28.80 -22.02
C ASP A 560 -39.43 29.60 -23.19
N LEU A 561 -38.17 30.07 -23.08
CA LEU A 561 -37.43 30.63 -24.21
C LEU A 561 -37.14 29.57 -25.30
N ILE A 562 -36.86 28.32 -24.93
CA ILE A 562 -36.74 27.21 -25.90
C ILE A 562 -38.11 26.90 -26.53
N VAL A 563 -39.20 26.90 -25.77
CA VAL A 563 -40.56 26.70 -26.29
C VAL A 563 -40.97 27.82 -27.26
N ASP A 564 -40.76 29.09 -26.90
CA ASP A 564 -40.98 30.24 -27.79
C ASP A 564 -40.14 30.13 -29.07
N TYR A 565 -38.88 29.72 -28.94
CA TYR A 565 -37.99 29.56 -30.08
C TYR A 565 -38.47 28.47 -31.05
N ILE A 566 -38.86 27.30 -30.54
CA ILE A 566 -39.41 26.23 -31.38
C ILE A 566 -40.71 26.68 -32.05
N GLN A 567 -41.67 27.21 -31.27
CA GLN A 567 -43.01 27.52 -31.76
C GLN A 567 -43.04 28.75 -32.68
N ASN A 568 -42.51 29.88 -32.21
CA ASN A 568 -42.70 31.19 -32.83
C ASN A 568 -41.56 31.63 -33.75
N VAL A 569 -40.38 31.00 -33.65
CA VAL A 569 -39.18 31.37 -34.45
C VAL A 569 -38.85 30.30 -35.50
N LYS A 570 -38.81 29.03 -35.09
CA LYS A 570 -38.62 27.87 -35.99
C LYS A 570 -39.94 27.35 -36.59
N GLY A 571 -41.09 27.88 -36.18
CA GLY A 571 -42.40 27.55 -36.76
C GLY A 571 -42.92 26.15 -36.41
N GLY A 572 -42.53 25.63 -35.25
CA GLY A 572 -42.90 24.31 -34.73
C GLY A 572 -42.05 23.14 -35.23
N LYS A 573 -40.98 23.38 -36.01
CA LYS A 573 -40.11 22.33 -36.56
C LYS A 573 -38.63 22.65 -36.38
N ILE A 574 -37.87 21.72 -35.80
CA ILE A 574 -36.40 21.78 -35.73
C ILE A 574 -35.77 20.57 -36.44
N THR A 575 -34.48 20.70 -36.75
CA THR A 575 -33.70 19.72 -37.51
C THR A 575 -32.30 19.62 -36.93
N LYS A 576 -31.62 18.48 -37.05
CA LYS A 576 -30.24 18.33 -36.57
C LYS A 576 -29.33 19.33 -37.29
N ASN A 577 -28.64 20.15 -36.51
CA ASN A 577 -27.53 21.00 -36.91
C ASN A 577 -26.37 20.68 -35.99
N VAL A 578 -25.15 20.54 -36.52
CA VAL A 578 -23.91 20.47 -35.74
C VAL A 578 -22.93 21.39 -36.44
N ASP A 579 -22.46 22.45 -35.79
CA ASP A 579 -21.59 23.44 -36.45
C ASP A 579 -20.12 22.98 -36.54
N ASN A 580 -19.68 22.06 -35.66
CA ASN A 580 -18.32 21.56 -35.53
C ASN A 580 -17.33 22.68 -35.13
N ASN A 581 -17.78 23.67 -34.35
CA ASN A 581 -16.97 24.80 -33.91
C ASN A 581 -15.85 24.37 -32.94
N TRP A 582 -16.03 23.25 -32.21
CA TRP A 582 -15.05 22.71 -31.28
C TRP A 582 -14.74 21.22 -31.47
N LYS A 583 -13.61 20.80 -30.91
CA LYS A 583 -13.17 19.40 -30.80
C LYS A 583 -12.07 19.25 -29.75
N ILE A 584 -11.80 18.01 -29.35
CA ILE A 584 -10.64 17.62 -28.55
C ILE A 584 -9.42 17.41 -29.46
N THR A 585 -8.22 17.74 -28.95
CA THR A 585 -6.91 17.48 -29.59
C THR A 585 -5.87 17.07 -28.53
N GLY A 586 -4.67 16.65 -28.97
CA GLY A 586 -3.62 16.18 -28.05
C GLY A 586 -3.85 14.77 -27.51
N ASN A 587 -4.60 13.96 -28.26
CA ASN A 587 -4.95 12.58 -27.99
C ASN A 587 -4.39 11.68 -29.11
N ASP A 588 -3.06 11.63 -29.22
CA ASP A 588 -2.33 10.88 -30.26
C ASP A 588 -2.36 9.36 -29.97
N TRP A 589 -3.55 8.78 -30.08
CA TRP A 589 -3.84 7.37 -29.87
C TRP A 589 -3.35 6.48 -31.02
N ASP A 590 -2.90 5.26 -30.71
CA ASP A 590 -2.83 4.20 -31.71
C ASP A 590 -4.25 3.75 -32.10
N SER A 591 -4.55 3.77 -33.40
CA SER A 591 -5.89 3.49 -33.92
C SER A 591 -6.30 2.02 -33.79
N GLU A 592 -5.38 1.07 -33.90
CA GLU A 592 -5.68 -0.37 -33.83
C GLU A 592 -5.88 -0.78 -32.36
N GLN A 593 -5.04 -0.27 -31.45
CA GLN A 593 -5.22 -0.42 -30.01
C GLN A 593 -6.55 0.16 -29.54
N ARG A 594 -6.90 1.36 -30.02
CA ARG A 594 -8.17 2.01 -29.67
C ARG A 594 -9.39 1.26 -30.20
N GLU A 595 -9.40 0.80 -31.46
CA GLU A 595 -10.53 0.02 -31.99
C GLU A 595 -10.78 -1.23 -31.13
N LEU A 596 -9.71 -1.88 -30.68
CA LEU A 596 -9.80 -3.01 -29.77
C LEU A 596 -10.31 -2.61 -28.37
N ALA A 597 -9.84 -1.51 -27.79
CA ALA A 597 -10.33 -1.00 -26.51
C ALA A 597 -11.83 -0.67 -26.54
N VAL A 598 -12.27 0.12 -27.54
CA VAL A 598 -13.68 0.48 -27.77
C VAL A 598 -14.55 -0.77 -27.85
N LYS A 599 -14.09 -1.78 -28.61
CA LYS A 599 -14.78 -3.07 -28.74
C LYS A 599 -14.86 -3.83 -27.41
N LEU A 600 -13.78 -3.94 -26.65
CA LEU A 600 -13.75 -4.69 -25.38
C LEU A 600 -14.58 -4.01 -24.28
N ILE A 601 -14.65 -2.68 -24.25
CA ILE A 601 -15.57 -1.92 -23.38
C ILE A 601 -17.02 -2.18 -23.78
N ASN A 602 -17.33 -2.10 -25.08
CA ASN A 602 -18.69 -2.34 -25.59
C ASN A 602 -19.16 -3.80 -25.44
N GLU A 603 -18.25 -4.78 -25.48
CA GLU A 603 -18.49 -6.19 -25.13
C GLU A 603 -18.62 -6.42 -23.60
N GLY A 604 -18.31 -5.43 -22.77
CA GLY A 604 -18.39 -5.50 -21.31
C GLY A 604 -17.24 -6.28 -20.64
N LYS A 605 -16.10 -6.44 -21.33
CA LYS A 605 -14.89 -7.09 -20.81
C LYS A 605 -14.00 -6.10 -20.05
N ILE A 606 -13.89 -4.88 -20.56
CA ILE A 606 -13.32 -3.75 -19.82
C ILE A 606 -14.48 -2.98 -19.21
N LYS A 607 -14.43 -2.75 -17.89
CA LYS A 607 -15.37 -1.85 -17.20
C LYS A 607 -14.73 -0.47 -17.07
N ILE A 608 -15.39 0.58 -17.55
CA ILE A 608 -14.89 1.93 -17.34
C ILE A 608 -14.94 2.30 -15.84
N PRO A 609 -13.94 3.04 -15.32
CA PRO A 609 -13.96 3.51 -13.94
C PRO A 609 -14.99 4.65 -13.79
N VAL A 610 -15.64 4.72 -12.64
CA VAL A 610 -16.61 5.76 -12.29
C VAL A 610 -16.21 6.40 -10.96
N SER A 611 -16.65 7.63 -10.70
CA SER A 611 -16.43 8.29 -9.39
C SER A 611 -17.04 7.49 -8.25
N GLU A 612 -16.54 7.69 -7.02
CA GLU A 612 -17.03 6.97 -5.82
C GLU A 612 -18.56 7.11 -5.62
N ASP A 613 -19.12 8.27 -5.97
CA ASP A 613 -20.56 8.53 -5.91
C ASP A 613 -21.36 8.08 -7.16
N GLY A 614 -20.68 7.47 -8.15
CA GLY A 614 -21.25 6.98 -9.40
C GLY A 614 -21.77 8.05 -10.36
N ARG A 615 -21.51 9.34 -10.12
CA ARG A 615 -22.08 10.46 -10.92
C ARG A 615 -21.23 10.87 -12.12
N THR A 616 -19.92 10.58 -12.11
CA THR A 616 -19.00 10.88 -13.22
C THR A 616 -18.51 9.56 -13.84
N PRO A 617 -18.77 9.30 -15.14
CA PRO A 617 -18.23 8.14 -15.84
C PRO A 617 -16.76 8.36 -16.25
N ASN A 618 -16.07 7.30 -16.66
CA ASN A 618 -14.68 7.28 -17.17
C ASN A 618 -13.71 8.25 -16.45
N VAL A 619 -13.58 8.15 -15.13
CA VAL A 619 -12.77 9.08 -14.31
C VAL A 619 -11.25 8.90 -14.46
N LYS A 620 -10.82 7.77 -15.03
CA LYS A 620 -9.47 7.46 -15.49
C LYS A 620 -9.62 6.86 -16.90
N ALA A 621 -8.69 7.14 -17.81
CA ALA A 621 -8.72 6.55 -19.13
C ALA A 621 -8.50 5.03 -19.06
N VAL A 622 -9.12 4.31 -20.00
CA VAL A 622 -8.73 2.94 -20.33
C VAL A 622 -7.41 3.03 -21.11
N THR A 623 -6.41 2.27 -20.67
CA THR A 623 -5.07 2.22 -21.26
C THR A 623 -4.85 0.93 -22.03
N TRP A 624 -3.73 0.82 -22.76
CA TRP A 624 -3.33 -0.44 -23.39
C TRP A 624 -3.13 -1.59 -22.37
N ASN A 625 -2.68 -1.30 -21.14
CA ASN A 625 -2.54 -2.33 -20.11
C ASN A 625 -3.91 -2.87 -19.65
N ASP A 626 -4.92 -2.00 -19.51
CA ASP A 626 -6.30 -2.43 -19.19
C ASP A 626 -6.89 -3.29 -20.33
N VAL A 627 -6.43 -3.11 -21.59
CA VAL A 627 -6.77 -3.97 -22.73
C VAL A 627 -6.07 -5.32 -22.66
N LEU A 628 -4.77 -5.35 -22.34
CA LEU A 628 -3.99 -6.57 -22.20
C LEU A 628 -4.51 -7.46 -21.04
N GLU A 629 -4.84 -6.86 -19.89
CA GLU A 629 -5.49 -7.56 -18.78
C GLU A 629 -6.83 -8.20 -19.22
N ALA A 630 -7.67 -7.45 -19.94
CA ALA A 630 -8.95 -7.96 -20.47
C ALA A 630 -8.82 -9.01 -21.59
N LEU A 631 -7.61 -9.22 -22.14
CA LEU A 631 -7.25 -10.31 -23.05
C LEU A 631 -6.63 -11.52 -22.31
N GLY A 632 -6.29 -11.37 -21.03
CA GLY A 632 -5.75 -12.42 -20.18
C GLY A 632 -4.22 -12.47 -20.07
N THR A 633 -3.50 -11.46 -20.57
CA THR A 633 -2.07 -11.28 -20.26
C THR A 633 -1.93 -10.43 -19.00
N LYS A 634 -1.04 -10.83 -18.09
CA LYS A 634 -0.78 -10.12 -16.82
C LYS A 634 0.71 -9.92 -16.61
N GLU A 635 1.04 -8.84 -15.91
CA GLU A 635 2.34 -8.66 -15.29
C GLU A 635 2.62 -9.80 -14.29
N VAL A 636 3.85 -10.32 -14.25
CA VAL A 636 4.27 -11.35 -13.31
C VAL A 636 5.46 -10.85 -12.48
N GLU A 637 5.25 -10.76 -11.17
CA GLU A 637 6.29 -10.40 -10.20
C GLU A 637 6.71 -11.62 -9.38
N ILE A 638 8.02 -11.93 -9.41
CA ILE A 638 8.67 -12.96 -8.61
C ILE A 638 9.75 -12.27 -7.74
N PRO A 639 9.43 -11.94 -6.48
CA PRO A 639 10.42 -11.50 -5.52
C PRO A 639 11.31 -12.66 -5.10
N ILE A 640 12.60 -12.39 -4.94
CA ILE A 640 13.58 -13.29 -4.35
C ILE A 640 14.12 -12.57 -3.11
N VAL A 641 13.86 -13.12 -1.93
CA VAL A 641 14.41 -12.60 -0.67
C VAL A 641 15.59 -13.47 -0.23
N THR A 642 16.69 -12.81 0.14
CA THR A 642 17.96 -13.46 0.46
C THR A 642 18.61 -12.89 1.72
N PHE A 643 19.34 -13.76 2.40
CA PHE A 643 20.28 -13.46 3.47
C PHE A 643 21.52 -14.34 3.29
N ASN A 644 22.64 -13.99 3.93
CA ASN A 644 23.88 -14.74 3.85
C ASN A 644 24.63 -14.66 5.19
N ASP A 645 25.61 -15.54 5.37
CA ASP A 645 26.56 -15.51 6.47
C ASP A 645 25.87 -15.40 7.84
N PHE A 646 24.86 -16.23 8.08
CA PHE A 646 24.03 -16.17 9.29
C PHE A 646 24.78 -16.63 10.54
N HIS A 647 25.80 -17.47 10.39
CA HIS A 647 26.68 -17.96 11.47
C HIS A 647 25.94 -18.46 12.72
N GLY A 648 24.82 -19.16 12.54
CA GLY A 648 23.98 -19.64 13.61
C GLY A 648 23.47 -18.56 14.58
N SER A 649 23.25 -17.31 14.12
CA SER A 649 22.82 -16.14 14.92
C SER A 649 21.36 -16.22 15.43
N LEU A 650 21.03 -17.32 16.10
CA LEU A 650 19.68 -17.74 16.49
C LEU A 650 19.04 -16.81 17.55
N ALA A 651 19.83 -16.31 18.50
CA ALA A 651 19.36 -15.41 19.54
C ALA A 651 19.44 -13.93 19.12
N GLU A 652 18.49 -13.11 19.57
CA GLU A 652 18.54 -11.66 19.36
C GLU A 652 19.66 -11.02 20.20
N SER A 653 20.44 -10.13 19.59
CA SER A 653 21.52 -9.40 20.27
C SER A 653 21.27 -7.88 20.24
N LYS A 654 22.27 -7.09 20.65
CA LYS A 654 22.26 -5.63 20.45
C LYS A 654 22.09 -5.24 18.96
N SER A 655 22.63 -6.05 18.04
CA SER A 655 22.68 -5.76 16.60
C SER A 655 22.21 -6.91 15.71
N ASP A 656 22.20 -8.14 16.21
CA ASP A 656 21.71 -9.33 15.51
C ASP A 656 20.20 -9.49 15.78
N VAL A 657 19.44 -9.88 14.76
CA VAL A 657 17.96 -9.86 14.82
C VAL A 657 17.39 -11.08 15.54
N GLY A 658 18.09 -12.21 15.50
CA GLY A 658 17.60 -13.48 16.02
C GLY A 658 16.64 -14.20 15.06
N ALA A 659 16.64 -15.53 15.13
CA ALA A 659 15.91 -16.42 14.21
C ALA A 659 14.40 -16.17 14.21
N ALA A 660 13.77 -16.02 15.38
CA ALA A 660 12.31 -15.83 15.46
C ALA A 660 11.81 -14.56 14.76
N LYS A 661 12.59 -13.46 14.79
CA LYS A 661 12.26 -12.22 14.07
C LYS A 661 12.63 -12.26 12.59
N LEU A 662 13.71 -12.97 12.23
CA LEU A 662 14.09 -13.19 10.83
C LEU A 662 13.03 -14.02 10.11
N VAL A 663 12.62 -15.17 10.69
CA VAL A 663 11.54 -16.02 10.17
C VAL A 663 10.22 -15.24 10.07
N GLY A 664 9.86 -14.46 11.10
CA GLY A 664 8.66 -13.64 11.09
C GLY A 664 8.64 -12.62 9.94
N GLU A 665 9.75 -11.92 9.70
CA GLU A 665 9.85 -10.96 8.59
C GLU A 665 9.82 -11.64 7.22
N ILE A 666 10.46 -12.81 7.05
CA ILE A 666 10.37 -13.58 5.80
C ILE A 666 8.93 -14.05 5.53
N LYS A 667 8.24 -14.57 6.55
CA LYS A 667 6.81 -14.95 6.42
C LYS A 667 5.95 -13.74 6.04
N ARG A 668 6.16 -12.57 6.67
CA ARG A 668 5.48 -11.31 6.33
C ARG A 668 5.65 -10.92 4.86
N VAL A 669 6.85 -11.08 4.29
CA VAL A 669 7.09 -10.83 2.85
C VAL A 669 6.38 -11.85 1.96
N LYS A 670 6.36 -13.14 2.35
CA LYS A 670 5.63 -14.19 1.61
C LYS A 670 4.10 -14.02 1.69
N GLU A 671 3.59 -13.35 2.73
CA GLU A 671 2.19 -12.91 2.82
C GLU A 671 1.89 -11.69 1.93
N GLU A 672 2.87 -10.81 1.69
CA GLU A 672 2.74 -9.67 0.75
C GLU A 672 2.74 -10.12 -0.72
N ASN A 673 3.60 -11.07 -1.10
CA ASN A 673 3.57 -11.70 -2.42
C ASN A 673 3.87 -13.22 -2.31
N PRO A 674 2.85 -14.10 -2.49
CA PRO A 674 3.02 -15.56 -2.41
C PRO A 674 3.96 -16.20 -3.43
N ASN A 675 4.37 -15.48 -4.49
CA ASN A 675 5.38 -15.99 -5.42
C ASN A 675 6.81 -15.88 -4.85
N THR A 676 6.99 -15.19 -3.72
CA THR A 676 8.31 -14.92 -3.11
C THR A 676 9.13 -16.19 -2.89
N VAL A 677 10.27 -16.26 -3.58
CA VAL A 677 11.30 -17.28 -3.43
C VAL A 677 12.20 -16.90 -2.26
N VAL A 678 12.49 -17.84 -1.36
CA VAL A 678 13.45 -17.63 -0.26
C VAL A 678 14.73 -18.39 -0.56
N VAL A 679 15.86 -17.69 -0.62
CA VAL A 679 17.18 -18.28 -0.86
C VAL A 679 18.20 -17.78 0.15
N THR A 680 19.37 -18.42 0.20
CA THR A 680 20.47 -17.95 1.07
C THR A 680 21.86 -18.20 0.46
N GLY A 681 22.79 -17.29 0.74
CA GLY A 681 24.14 -17.28 0.17
C GLY A 681 25.17 -18.20 0.85
N GLY A 682 24.78 -19.08 1.78
CA GLY A 682 25.70 -19.96 2.52
C GLY A 682 26.30 -19.33 3.80
N ASP A 683 27.14 -20.10 4.49
CA ASP A 683 27.69 -19.86 5.83
C ASP A 683 26.62 -19.62 6.91
N ILE A 684 25.69 -20.57 7.01
CA ILE A 684 24.49 -20.42 7.84
C ILE A 684 24.65 -21.11 9.20
N TYR A 685 25.44 -22.18 9.29
CA TYR A 685 25.43 -23.08 10.46
C TYR A 685 26.39 -22.68 11.58
N GLN A 686 27.69 -22.52 11.31
CA GLN A 686 28.70 -22.40 12.36
C GLN A 686 28.66 -21.02 13.04
N GLY A 687 28.65 -20.98 14.38
CA GLY A 687 29.01 -19.74 15.10
C GLY A 687 28.49 -19.65 16.51
N SER A 688 27.21 -19.97 16.76
CA SER A 688 26.64 -19.95 18.11
C SER A 688 26.83 -21.27 18.84
N ALA A 689 26.95 -21.20 20.18
CA ALA A 689 27.06 -22.37 21.04
C ALA A 689 25.93 -23.39 20.81
N MET A 690 24.69 -22.91 20.63
CA MET A 690 23.52 -23.76 20.37
C MET A 690 23.63 -24.52 19.04
N SER A 691 24.07 -23.84 17.97
CA SER A 691 24.27 -24.46 16.66
C SER A 691 25.43 -25.46 16.68
N ASN A 692 26.55 -25.09 17.31
CA ASN A 692 27.77 -25.88 17.32
C ASN A 692 27.65 -27.16 18.18
N LEU A 693 26.92 -27.10 19.30
CA LEU A 693 26.60 -28.26 20.15
C LEU A 693 25.64 -29.25 19.49
N LEU A 694 24.70 -28.75 18.67
CA LEU A 694 23.67 -29.56 18.00
C LEU A 694 23.95 -29.77 16.50
N LYS A 695 25.19 -29.51 16.07
CA LYS A 695 25.68 -29.63 14.68
C LYS A 695 24.65 -29.17 13.65
N GLY A 696 24.14 -27.96 13.87
CA GLY A 696 23.25 -27.25 12.94
C GLY A 696 21.74 -27.47 13.11
N GLU A 697 21.27 -28.45 13.89
CA GLU A 697 19.83 -28.81 13.96
C GLU A 697 18.87 -27.61 14.16
N PRO A 698 19.13 -26.64 15.07
CA PRO A 698 18.22 -25.50 15.29
C PRO A 698 18.25 -24.48 14.14
N VAL A 699 19.36 -24.41 13.40
CA VAL A 699 19.48 -23.60 12.17
C VAL A 699 18.70 -24.27 11.04
N THR A 700 18.82 -25.59 10.89
CA THR A 700 18.01 -26.36 9.93
C THR A 700 16.50 -26.18 10.19
N ALA A 701 16.09 -26.18 11.47
CA ALA A 701 14.70 -25.90 11.84
C ALA A 701 14.27 -24.47 11.47
N MET A 702 15.14 -23.47 11.61
CA MET A 702 14.88 -22.09 11.18
C MET A 702 14.72 -21.96 9.66
N LEU A 703 15.57 -22.62 8.87
CA LEU A 703 15.48 -22.63 7.41
C LEU A 703 14.17 -23.28 6.92
N LYS A 704 13.76 -24.37 7.57
CA LYS A 704 12.46 -25.00 7.34
C LYS A 704 11.30 -24.06 7.64
N GLU A 705 11.34 -23.38 8.79
CA GLU A 705 10.21 -22.57 9.28
C GLU A 705 9.94 -21.33 8.42
N MET A 706 10.97 -20.75 7.79
CA MET A 706 10.78 -19.70 6.77
C MET A 706 10.41 -20.25 5.38
N GLY A 707 10.59 -21.56 5.15
CA GLY A 707 10.46 -22.21 3.86
C GLY A 707 11.51 -21.71 2.87
N LEU A 708 12.79 -21.94 3.20
CA LEU A 708 13.91 -21.80 2.27
C LEU A 708 13.72 -22.78 1.08
N GLU A 709 14.02 -22.35 -0.14
CA GLU A 709 14.04 -23.24 -1.32
C GLU A 709 15.47 -23.65 -1.67
N PHE A 710 16.42 -22.69 -1.72
CA PHE A 710 17.80 -22.95 -2.12
C PHE A 710 18.84 -22.29 -1.19
N SER A 711 19.94 -22.99 -0.93
CA SER A 711 21.16 -22.43 -0.32
C SER A 711 22.35 -22.58 -1.27
N ALA A 712 23.18 -21.56 -1.44
CA ALA A 712 24.56 -21.81 -1.86
C ALA A 712 25.32 -22.61 -0.79
N VAL A 713 26.44 -23.24 -1.16
CA VAL A 713 27.33 -23.93 -0.23
C VAL A 713 28.50 -23.00 0.12
N GLY A 714 28.59 -22.58 1.38
CA GLY A 714 29.71 -21.80 1.90
C GLY A 714 30.86 -22.65 2.47
N ASN A 715 31.91 -22.00 2.98
CA ASN A 715 33.03 -22.72 3.60
C ASN A 715 32.68 -23.29 4.97
N HIS A 716 31.87 -22.62 5.78
CA HIS A 716 31.54 -23.05 7.14
C HIS A 716 30.45 -24.14 7.18
N GLU A 717 29.82 -24.48 6.05
CA GLU A 717 29.05 -25.72 5.90
C GLU A 717 29.94 -26.98 6.01
N PHE A 718 31.26 -26.89 5.77
CA PHE A 718 32.20 -28.02 5.84
C PHE A 718 32.86 -28.23 7.21
N ASP A 719 32.68 -27.32 8.17
CA ASP A 719 33.46 -27.29 9.42
C ASP A 719 33.34 -28.56 10.29
N TRP A 720 32.27 -29.34 10.11
CA TRP A 720 32.04 -30.61 10.82
C TRP A 720 32.08 -31.85 9.91
N GLY A 721 32.45 -31.68 8.64
CA GLY A 721 32.38 -32.71 7.59
C GLY A 721 31.20 -32.49 6.64
N TYR A 722 31.39 -32.79 5.36
CA TYR A 722 30.37 -32.65 4.32
C TYR A 722 29.18 -33.61 4.51
N GLU A 723 29.37 -34.67 5.31
CA GLU A 723 28.39 -35.72 5.57
C GLU A 723 27.10 -35.22 6.24
N TYR A 724 27.12 -34.04 6.86
CA TYR A 724 25.94 -33.39 7.44
C TYR A 724 25.08 -32.65 6.40
N ILE A 725 25.66 -32.20 5.29
CA ILE A 725 25.01 -31.38 4.26
C ILE A 725 23.75 -32.07 3.67
N PRO A 726 23.76 -33.38 3.32
CA PRO A 726 22.56 -34.10 2.88
C PRO A 726 21.43 -34.16 3.91
N ASP A 727 21.77 -34.36 5.19
CA ASP A 727 20.76 -34.48 6.25
C ASP A 727 20.19 -33.12 6.66
N TRP A 728 20.97 -32.03 6.59
CA TRP A 728 20.46 -30.66 6.73
C TRP A 728 19.48 -30.29 5.61
N ALA A 729 19.82 -30.52 4.34
CA ALA A 729 18.92 -30.28 3.21
C ALA A 729 17.58 -31.01 3.39
N LYS A 730 17.67 -32.31 3.70
CA LYS A 730 16.53 -33.21 3.88
C LYS A 730 15.67 -32.89 5.10
N ALA A 731 16.26 -32.46 6.22
CA ALA A 731 15.50 -32.06 7.41
C ALA A 731 14.91 -30.63 7.27
N GLY A 732 15.63 -29.74 6.58
CA GLY A 732 15.21 -28.37 6.28
C GLY A 732 14.20 -28.24 5.13
N GLU A 733 14.07 -29.28 4.30
CA GLU A 733 13.21 -29.33 3.10
C GLU A 733 13.60 -28.31 2.01
N PHE A 734 14.92 -28.09 1.83
CA PHE A 734 15.52 -27.22 0.81
C PHE A 734 16.66 -27.97 0.06
N ASP A 735 17.12 -27.45 -1.08
CA ASP A 735 18.31 -27.97 -1.78
C ASP A 735 19.55 -27.08 -1.58
N PHE A 736 20.72 -27.70 -1.40
CA PHE A 736 22.01 -27.01 -1.59
C PHE A 736 22.36 -26.95 -3.08
N LEU A 737 22.83 -25.79 -3.54
CA LEU A 737 23.26 -25.54 -4.90
C LEU A 737 24.78 -25.27 -4.96
N ALA A 738 25.50 -26.06 -5.76
CA ALA A 738 26.91 -25.87 -6.07
C ALA A 738 27.27 -26.53 -7.42
N SER A 739 27.56 -25.72 -8.44
CA SER A 739 27.92 -26.17 -9.80
C SER A 739 29.41 -26.40 -10.03
N ASN A 740 30.25 -25.91 -9.11
CA ASN A 740 31.71 -25.91 -9.23
C ASN A 740 32.44 -26.82 -8.23
N ILE A 741 31.73 -27.66 -7.45
CA ILE A 741 32.35 -28.63 -6.52
C ILE A 741 32.33 -30.04 -7.13
N TYR A 742 33.49 -30.69 -7.18
CA TYR A 742 33.71 -31.98 -7.86
C TYR A 742 34.48 -32.97 -6.98
N GLU A 743 34.25 -34.26 -7.16
CA GLU A 743 34.99 -35.34 -6.50
C GLU A 743 36.33 -35.61 -7.22
N LYS A 744 37.46 -35.47 -6.53
CA LYS A 744 38.80 -35.65 -7.15
C LYS A 744 39.07 -37.07 -7.65
N GLU A 745 38.44 -38.09 -7.05
CA GLU A 745 38.66 -39.49 -7.46
C GLU A 745 37.93 -39.85 -8.78
N THR A 746 36.82 -39.19 -9.09
CA THR A 746 35.98 -39.48 -10.26
C THR A 746 36.11 -38.42 -11.35
N GLY A 747 36.31 -37.15 -10.97
CA GLY A 747 36.22 -35.98 -11.84
C GLY A 747 34.80 -35.45 -12.07
N GLU A 748 33.80 -36.07 -11.45
CA GLU A 748 32.36 -35.78 -11.58
C GLU A 748 31.87 -34.78 -10.50
N PRO A 749 30.74 -34.07 -10.71
CA PRO A 749 30.15 -33.20 -9.69
C PRO A 749 29.76 -33.99 -8.42
N VAL A 750 29.69 -33.30 -7.28
CA VAL A 750 29.21 -33.91 -6.02
C VAL A 750 27.73 -34.30 -6.10
N GLU A 751 27.36 -35.48 -5.59
CA GLU A 751 25.95 -35.95 -5.60
C GLU A 751 25.07 -35.29 -4.51
N TRP A 752 25.67 -34.64 -3.52
CA TRP A 752 24.97 -34.11 -2.34
C TRP A 752 24.50 -32.65 -2.48
N ALA A 753 24.89 -31.95 -3.55
CA ALA A 753 24.37 -30.64 -3.94
C ALA A 753 24.00 -30.67 -5.42
N LYS A 754 23.03 -29.84 -5.83
CA LYS A 754 22.64 -29.72 -7.24
C LYS A 754 23.47 -28.62 -7.92
N PRO A 755 23.83 -28.74 -9.21
CA PRO A 755 24.49 -27.63 -9.91
C PRO A 755 23.58 -26.40 -10.05
N TYR A 756 22.28 -26.64 -10.25
CA TYR A 756 21.26 -25.59 -10.40
C TYR A 756 19.95 -26.00 -9.72
N GLY A 757 19.09 -25.02 -9.47
CA GLY A 757 17.68 -25.18 -9.16
C GLY A 757 16.81 -24.44 -10.17
N VAL A 758 15.53 -24.79 -10.29
CA VAL A 758 14.53 -24.03 -11.06
C VAL A 758 13.27 -23.92 -10.23
N VAL A 759 12.68 -22.72 -10.17
CA VAL A 759 11.32 -22.50 -9.67
C VAL A 759 10.41 -22.07 -10.81
N GLU A 760 9.15 -22.46 -10.75
CA GLU A 760 8.09 -21.92 -11.60
C GLU A 760 7.08 -21.15 -10.72
N ARG A 761 6.70 -19.96 -11.15
CA ARG A 761 5.65 -19.12 -10.54
C ARG A 761 4.83 -18.48 -11.64
N GLU A 762 3.51 -18.61 -11.59
CA GLU A 762 2.59 -17.98 -12.54
C GLU A 762 2.90 -18.23 -14.03
N GLY A 763 3.56 -19.36 -14.34
CA GLY A 763 3.98 -19.75 -15.70
C GLY A 763 5.33 -19.20 -16.15
N LYS A 764 6.04 -18.45 -15.30
CA LYS A 764 7.43 -18.00 -15.49
C LYS A 764 8.39 -18.89 -14.70
N LYS A 765 9.49 -19.30 -15.34
CA LYS A 765 10.58 -20.10 -14.77
C LYS A 765 11.79 -19.24 -14.44
N VAL A 766 12.35 -19.43 -13.25
CA VAL A 766 13.61 -18.79 -12.84
C VAL A 766 14.63 -19.85 -12.48
N GLY A 767 15.77 -19.84 -13.19
CA GLY A 767 16.91 -20.70 -12.91
C GLY A 767 17.85 -20.10 -11.86
N PHE A 768 18.37 -20.94 -10.97
CA PHE A 768 19.32 -20.57 -9.92
C PHE A 768 20.61 -21.38 -10.10
N ILE A 769 21.74 -20.74 -10.39
CA ILE A 769 23.06 -21.41 -10.46
C ILE A 769 23.74 -21.31 -9.10
N GLY A 770 24.13 -22.44 -8.52
CA GLY A 770 24.89 -22.47 -7.26
C GLY A 770 26.38 -22.32 -7.48
N LEU A 771 27.08 -21.54 -6.64
CA LEU A 771 28.55 -21.43 -6.65
C LEU A 771 29.12 -21.39 -5.22
N ALA A 772 30.24 -22.06 -5.01
CA ALA A 772 31.08 -21.96 -3.80
C ALA A 772 32.43 -21.34 -4.14
N THR A 773 33.03 -20.57 -3.22
CA THR A 773 34.36 -20.00 -3.43
C THR A 773 35.46 -21.06 -3.50
N PRO A 774 36.42 -20.97 -4.44
CA PRO A 774 37.66 -21.74 -4.39
C PRO A 774 38.49 -21.50 -3.11
N GLU A 775 38.24 -20.40 -2.36
CA GLU A 775 38.87 -20.18 -1.06
C GLU A 775 38.50 -21.26 -0.02
N THR A 776 37.37 -21.97 -0.17
CA THR A 776 36.94 -23.01 0.77
C THR A 776 38.03 -24.05 1.04
N ALA A 777 38.87 -24.36 0.06
CA ALA A 777 40.00 -25.28 0.18
C ALA A 777 41.05 -24.90 1.26
N TYR A 778 41.03 -23.65 1.76
CA TYR A 778 41.88 -23.18 2.86
C TYR A 778 41.16 -22.31 3.92
N LYS A 779 39.85 -22.08 3.79
CA LYS A 779 39.05 -21.35 4.81
C LYS A 779 38.45 -22.26 5.87
N THR A 780 38.05 -23.49 5.50
CA THR A 780 37.68 -24.54 6.46
C THR A 780 38.87 -25.48 6.73
N LYS A 781 38.70 -26.51 7.55
CA LYS A 781 39.72 -27.53 7.82
C LYS A 781 40.06 -28.30 6.53
N PRO A 782 41.31 -28.27 6.02
CA PRO A 782 41.63 -28.85 4.71
C PRO A 782 41.33 -30.35 4.59
N ASP A 783 41.43 -31.12 5.68
CA ASP A 783 41.10 -32.55 5.69
C ASP A 783 39.63 -32.81 5.32
N ASN A 784 38.70 -31.97 5.78
CA ASN A 784 37.26 -32.11 5.54
C ASN A 784 36.90 -31.96 4.05
N VAL A 785 37.76 -31.29 3.27
CA VAL A 785 37.58 -31.00 1.83
C VAL A 785 38.71 -31.58 0.96
N ALA A 786 39.60 -32.42 1.53
CA ALA A 786 40.79 -32.92 0.85
C ALA A 786 40.46 -33.74 -0.43
N HIS A 787 39.29 -34.38 -0.45
CA HIS A 787 38.75 -35.16 -1.57
C HIS A 787 38.05 -34.31 -2.65
N LEU A 788 37.73 -33.04 -2.38
CA LEU A 788 36.95 -32.17 -3.27
C LEU A 788 37.82 -31.21 -4.09
N GLU A 789 37.45 -30.96 -5.35
CA GLU A 789 38.00 -29.93 -6.23
C GLU A 789 36.97 -28.80 -6.41
N PHE A 790 37.35 -27.58 -6.04
CA PHE A 790 36.59 -26.37 -6.29
C PHE A 790 37.08 -25.76 -7.62
N LYS A 791 36.26 -25.86 -8.67
CA LYS A 791 36.58 -25.40 -10.03
C LYS A 791 36.23 -23.93 -10.22
N ASP A 792 36.73 -23.39 -11.33
CA ASP A 792 36.50 -22.02 -11.79
C ASP A 792 35.00 -21.68 -11.83
N PRO A 793 34.53 -20.68 -11.04
CA PRO A 793 33.11 -20.33 -10.99
C PRO A 793 32.61 -19.68 -12.28
N VAL A 794 33.47 -19.05 -13.08
CA VAL A 794 33.09 -18.38 -14.33
C VAL A 794 32.82 -19.41 -15.43
N GLU A 795 33.67 -20.43 -15.56
CA GLU A 795 33.44 -21.55 -16.49
C GLU A 795 32.25 -22.43 -16.07
N ALA A 796 32.04 -22.62 -14.77
CA ALA A 796 30.83 -23.26 -14.25
C ALA A 796 29.57 -22.46 -14.60
N THR A 797 29.57 -21.14 -14.38
CA THR A 797 28.43 -20.27 -14.71
C THR A 797 28.08 -20.33 -16.20
N LYS A 798 29.07 -20.18 -17.10
CA LYS A 798 28.88 -20.30 -18.56
C LYS A 798 28.20 -21.62 -18.95
N THR A 799 28.62 -22.72 -18.32
CA THR A 799 28.08 -24.07 -18.60
C THR A 799 26.62 -24.19 -18.19
N TRP A 800 26.23 -23.62 -17.04
CA TRP A 800 24.88 -23.78 -16.52
C TRP A 800 23.89 -22.71 -16.99
N VAL A 801 24.34 -21.53 -17.44
CA VAL A 801 23.50 -20.60 -18.21
C VAL A 801 23.06 -21.27 -19.53
N ASP A 802 24.01 -21.78 -20.32
CA ASP A 802 23.71 -22.45 -21.61
C ASP A 802 22.72 -23.61 -21.45
N TYR A 803 22.85 -24.39 -20.37
CA TYR A 803 21.90 -25.45 -20.03
C TYR A 803 20.51 -24.92 -19.60
N LEU A 804 20.46 -23.89 -18.74
CA LEU A 804 19.20 -23.31 -18.26
C LEU A 804 18.39 -22.64 -19.39
N GLU A 805 19.07 -21.92 -20.29
CA GLU A 805 18.46 -21.30 -21.46
C GLU A 805 17.93 -22.34 -22.46
N ASN A 806 18.76 -23.32 -22.85
CA ASN A 806 18.43 -24.22 -23.97
C ASN A 806 17.64 -25.48 -23.59
N GLU A 807 17.92 -26.10 -22.45
CA GLU A 807 17.30 -27.38 -22.04
C GLU A 807 16.14 -27.16 -21.06
N GLU A 808 16.32 -26.38 -19.99
CA GLU A 808 15.24 -26.06 -19.05
C GLU A 808 14.26 -25.00 -19.59
N ASN A 809 14.71 -24.15 -20.52
CA ASN A 809 13.94 -23.04 -21.11
C ASN A 809 13.41 -22.10 -20.02
N VAL A 810 14.31 -21.50 -19.22
CA VAL A 810 13.95 -20.52 -18.19
C VAL A 810 13.76 -19.11 -18.76
N ASP A 811 12.98 -18.28 -18.07
CA ASP A 811 12.72 -16.87 -18.44
C ASP A 811 13.70 -15.89 -17.77
N ALA A 812 14.46 -16.33 -16.76
CA ALA A 812 15.52 -15.57 -16.09
C ALA A 812 16.55 -16.50 -15.41
N VAL A 813 17.80 -16.06 -15.29
CA VAL A 813 18.87 -16.77 -14.55
C VAL A 813 19.46 -15.90 -13.44
N VAL A 814 19.47 -16.43 -12.22
CA VAL A 814 20.07 -15.82 -11.03
C VAL A 814 21.25 -16.67 -10.56
N VAL A 815 22.40 -16.06 -10.32
CA VAL A 815 23.52 -16.74 -9.66
C VAL A 815 23.36 -16.60 -8.15
N LEU A 816 23.24 -17.73 -7.44
CA LEU A 816 23.20 -17.83 -5.99
C LEU A 816 24.56 -18.32 -5.50
N SER A 817 25.40 -17.41 -5.01
CA SER A 817 26.82 -17.70 -4.79
C SER A 817 27.31 -17.41 -3.38
N HIS A 818 28.16 -18.32 -2.89
CA HIS A 818 29.09 -18.06 -1.79
C HIS A 818 30.43 -17.55 -2.34
N LEU A 819 30.38 -16.42 -3.03
CA LEU A 819 31.53 -15.73 -3.61
C LEU A 819 31.63 -14.31 -3.02
N GLY A 820 32.85 -13.88 -2.74
CA GLY A 820 33.15 -12.60 -2.10
C GLY A 820 32.86 -11.40 -2.99
N SER A 821 32.30 -10.35 -2.41
CA SER A 821 32.12 -9.04 -3.06
C SER A 821 32.26 -7.87 -2.10
N GLU A 822 32.88 -6.78 -2.55
CA GLU A 822 32.99 -5.53 -1.80
C GLU A 822 32.47 -4.36 -2.63
N GLN A 823 32.01 -3.30 -1.98
CA GLN A 823 31.54 -2.08 -2.67
C GLN A 823 32.17 -0.83 -2.09
N ASN A 824 32.82 -0.04 -2.95
CA ASN A 824 33.39 1.25 -2.58
C ASN A 824 32.27 2.27 -2.33
N ARG A 825 32.25 2.84 -1.11
CA ARG A 825 31.18 3.74 -0.66
C ARG A 825 31.20 5.13 -1.30
N GLU A 826 32.29 5.52 -1.95
CA GLU A 826 32.41 6.82 -2.63
C GLU A 826 32.16 6.72 -4.14
N THR A 827 32.62 5.64 -4.79
CA THR A 827 32.47 5.44 -6.25
C THR A 827 31.28 4.56 -6.63
N GLY A 828 30.77 3.73 -5.72
CA GLY A 828 29.75 2.70 -5.99
C GLY A 828 30.30 1.45 -6.70
N GLU A 829 31.59 1.45 -7.03
CA GLU A 829 32.33 0.37 -7.70
C GLU A 829 32.31 -0.92 -6.87
N ILE A 830 32.07 -2.05 -7.52
CA ILE A 830 32.01 -3.37 -6.89
C ILE A 830 33.21 -4.20 -7.34
N THR A 831 33.88 -4.85 -6.39
CA THR A 831 35.05 -5.71 -6.58
C THR A 831 34.83 -7.09 -5.95
N GLY A 832 35.69 -8.07 -6.25
CA GLY A 832 35.64 -9.43 -5.70
C GLY A 832 35.49 -10.50 -6.78
N GLU A 833 35.29 -11.75 -6.35
CA GLU A 833 35.19 -12.93 -7.23
C GLU A 833 34.02 -12.82 -8.23
N ILE A 834 32.93 -12.14 -7.83
CA ILE A 834 31.72 -12.02 -8.65
C ILE A 834 31.88 -11.13 -9.89
N VAL A 835 32.97 -10.38 -10.04
CA VAL A 835 33.11 -9.41 -11.14
C VAL A 835 33.22 -10.12 -12.49
N GLU A 836 34.02 -11.20 -12.57
CA GLU A 836 34.17 -11.98 -13.80
C GLU A 836 32.93 -12.85 -14.08
N VAL A 837 32.19 -13.25 -13.03
CA VAL A 837 30.90 -13.93 -13.14
C VAL A 837 29.83 -13.01 -13.75
N ALA A 838 29.85 -11.72 -13.41
CA ALA A 838 28.97 -10.70 -13.99
C ALA A 838 29.29 -10.32 -15.46
N GLU A 839 30.36 -10.87 -16.04
CA GLU A 839 30.65 -10.74 -17.48
C GLU A 839 30.06 -11.89 -18.33
N VAL A 840 29.48 -12.91 -17.70
CA VAL A 840 28.86 -14.05 -18.39
C VAL A 840 27.52 -13.62 -19.00
N PRO A 841 27.34 -13.69 -20.34
CA PRO A 841 26.05 -13.42 -20.96
C PRO A 841 24.97 -14.40 -20.47
N GLY A 842 23.74 -13.92 -20.34
CA GLY A 842 22.60 -14.71 -19.84
C GLY A 842 22.47 -14.78 -18.31
N VAL A 843 23.23 -13.98 -17.55
CA VAL A 843 23.02 -13.78 -16.10
C VAL A 843 22.21 -12.50 -15.86
N ASP A 844 21.01 -12.62 -15.28
CA ASP A 844 20.12 -11.50 -15.00
C ASP A 844 20.33 -10.85 -13.64
N ALA A 845 20.82 -11.60 -12.64
CA ALA A 845 21.16 -11.11 -11.31
C ALA A 845 22.19 -11.99 -10.57
N ILE A 846 22.91 -11.40 -9.61
CA ILE A 846 23.85 -12.11 -8.73
C ILE A 846 23.55 -11.82 -7.25
N ILE A 847 23.46 -12.89 -6.47
CA ILE A 847 23.45 -12.89 -5.00
C ILE A 847 24.81 -13.42 -4.54
N SER A 848 25.51 -12.64 -3.71
CA SER A 848 26.86 -12.94 -3.19
C SER A 848 26.88 -13.05 -1.66
N ALA A 849 28.00 -13.49 -1.08
CA ALA A 849 28.19 -13.73 0.37
C ALA A 849 29.68 -13.63 0.78
N HIS A 850 30.12 -14.36 1.81
CA HIS A 850 31.52 -14.60 2.22
C HIS A 850 32.26 -13.38 2.81
N SER A 851 32.30 -12.27 2.07
CA SER A 851 33.01 -11.04 2.43
C SER A 851 32.34 -10.21 3.53
N HIS A 852 31.14 -10.59 3.97
CA HIS A 852 30.37 -9.93 5.03
C HIS A 852 30.07 -8.43 4.80
N GLN A 853 29.80 -8.03 3.57
CA GLN A 853 29.59 -6.64 3.15
C GLN A 853 28.13 -6.29 2.84
N LYS A 854 27.84 -4.98 2.85
CA LYS A 854 26.60 -4.43 2.31
C LYS A 854 26.88 -3.99 0.88
N VAL A 855 26.38 -4.76 -0.08
CA VAL A 855 26.55 -4.50 -1.52
C VAL A 855 25.18 -4.37 -2.15
N GLU A 856 24.96 -3.28 -2.89
CA GLU A 856 23.80 -3.07 -3.75
C GLU A 856 24.22 -2.22 -4.95
N GLY A 857 24.19 -2.79 -6.15
CA GLY A 857 24.59 -2.06 -7.36
C GLY A 857 24.52 -2.92 -8.62
N LYS A 858 25.31 -2.55 -9.63
CA LYS A 858 25.40 -3.26 -10.91
C LYS A 858 26.86 -3.41 -11.36
N VAL A 859 27.21 -4.58 -11.89
CA VAL A 859 28.46 -4.84 -12.63
C VAL A 859 28.08 -5.15 -14.07
N ASN A 860 28.65 -4.43 -15.03
CA ASN A 860 28.34 -4.52 -16.48
C ASN A 860 26.83 -4.44 -16.87
N GLY A 861 25.96 -4.01 -15.95
CA GLY A 861 24.50 -3.94 -16.13
C GLY A 861 23.74 -4.94 -15.26
N VAL A 862 24.35 -6.09 -14.95
CA VAL A 862 23.82 -7.14 -14.07
C VAL A 862 23.74 -6.62 -12.63
N PRO A 863 22.57 -6.64 -11.96
CA PRO A 863 22.46 -6.30 -10.54
C PRO A 863 23.18 -7.29 -9.63
N VAL A 864 23.86 -6.77 -8.61
CA VAL A 864 24.60 -7.55 -7.61
C VAL A 864 24.17 -7.11 -6.21
N ILE A 865 23.89 -8.06 -5.33
CA ILE A 865 23.47 -7.80 -3.95
C ILE A 865 24.15 -8.72 -2.92
N GLN A 866 24.48 -8.16 -1.75
CA GLN A 866 24.93 -8.89 -0.56
C GLN A 866 24.22 -8.38 0.70
N ALA A 867 23.65 -9.29 1.47
CA ALA A 867 22.83 -9.02 2.65
C ALA A 867 23.61 -9.03 3.98
N TYR A 868 24.83 -8.49 3.97
CA TYR A 868 25.70 -8.33 5.14
C TYR A 868 26.07 -9.63 5.85
N LYS A 869 25.46 -9.92 7.01
CA LYS A 869 25.65 -11.14 7.82
C LYS A 869 24.67 -11.21 8.98
N ASN A 870 24.67 -12.34 9.69
CA ASN A 870 23.98 -12.58 10.97
C ASN A 870 22.47 -12.25 10.95
N GLY A 871 21.81 -12.33 9.77
CA GLY A 871 20.40 -11.94 9.62
C GLY A 871 20.12 -10.46 9.91
N ARG A 872 21.13 -9.58 9.87
CA ARG A 872 20.99 -8.13 10.16
C ARG A 872 20.34 -7.35 9.02
N ASN A 873 20.39 -7.92 7.82
CA ASN A 873 19.92 -7.36 6.57
C ASN A 873 19.13 -8.42 5.79
N LEU A 874 18.26 -7.97 4.91
CA LEU A 874 17.64 -8.77 3.86
C LEU A 874 17.94 -8.13 2.51
N GLY A 875 18.45 -8.91 1.57
CA GLY A 875 18.53 -8.54 0.17
C GLY A 875 17.24 -8.93 -0.54
N TYR A 876 16.79 -8.09 -1.46
CA TYR A 876 15.68 -8.37 -2.35
C TYR A 876 16.17 -8.22 -3.80
N VAL A 877 15.92 -9.24 -4.62
CA VAL A 877 16.02 -9.20 -6.08
C VAL A 877 14.61 -9.44 -6.61
N ASN A 878 14.05 -8.48 -7.34
CA ASN A 878 12.69 -8.58 -7.84
C ASN A 878 12.70 -8.72 -9.36
N LEU A 879 12.19 -9.86 -9.84
CA LEU A 879 12.06 -10.19 -11.25
C LEU A 879 10.63 -9.86 -11.69
N LYS A 880 10.48 -8.80 -12.48
CA LYS A 880 9.18 -8.34 -13.00
C LYS A 880 9.13 -8.53 -14.50
N PHE A 881 8.24 -9.40 -14.97
CA PHE A 881 7.90 -9.55 -16.39
C PHE A 881 6.71 -8.66 -16.71
N ASP A 882 6.86 -7.77 -17.67
CA ASP A 882 5.80 -6.82 -18.06
C ASP A 882 4.73 -7.47 -18.97
N TYR A 883 3.75 -6.70 -19.44
CA TYR A 883 2.67 -7.21 -20.30
C TYR A 883 3.12 -7.57 -21.73
N ASN A 884 4.35 -7.23 -22.12
CA ASN A 884 5.00 -7.65 -23.37
C ASN A 884 5.93 -8.87 -23.16
N ASP A 885 6.01 -9.37 -21.93
CA ASP A 885 6.94 -10.41 -21.46
C ASP A 885 8.42 -9.95 -21.40
N GLU A 886 8.68 -8.65 -21.27
CA GLU A 886 10.03 -8.10 -21.06
C GLU A 886 10.41 -8.13 -19.57
N LEU A 887 11.59 -8.67 -19.26
CA LEU A 887 12.12 -8.76 -17.89
C LEU A 887 12.75 -7.44 -17.42
N VAL A 888 12.27 -6.95 -16.27
CA VAL A 888 12.86 -5.84 -15.52
C VAL A 888 13.33 -6.34 -14.14
N VAL A 889 14.65 -6.38 -13.94
CA VAL A 889 15.26 -6.73 -12.66
C VAL A 889 15.52 -5.48 -11.82
N THR A 890 15.03 -5.48 -10.58
CA THR A 890 15.33 -4.45 -9.57
C THR A 890 15.87 -5.07 -8.28
N THR A 891 16.66 -4.31 -7.52
CA THR A 891 17.26 -4.75 -6.25
C THR A 891 16.97 -3.77 -5.13
N LYS A 892 17.05 -4.25 -3.88
CA LYS A 892 16.95 -3.44 -2.67
C LYS A 892 17.63 -4.13 -1.50
N LEU A 893 18.49 -3.44 -0.75
CA LEU A 893 19.04 -3.93 0.51
C LEU A 893 18.33 -3.27 1.72
N ASP A 894 17.65 -4.07 2.54
CA ASP A 894 17.04 -3.60 3.80
C ASP A 894 17.92 -3.95 5.00
N ASP A 895 18.03 -3.02 5.94
CA ASP A 895 18.85 -3.12 7.15
C ASP A 895 17.95 -3.34 8.35
N ILE A 896 17.35 -4.54 8.39
CA ILE A 896 16.28 -4.91 9.33
C ILE A 896 16.72 -4.80 10.79
N SER A 897 18.02 -4.87 11.08
CA SER A 897 18.63 -4.57 12.39
C SER A 897 18.21 -3.20 12.96
N LYS A 898 18.03 -2.17 12.10
CA LYS A 898 17.57 -0.83 12.49
C LYS A 898 16.10 -0.76 12.89
N ARG A 899 15.29 -1.77 12.53
CA ARG A 899 13.86 -1.89 12.81
C ARG A 899 13.49 -3.14 13.62
N LYS A 900 14.47 -3.78 14.28
CA LYS A 900 14.31 -5.06 15.02
C LYS A 900 13.25 -5.04 16.11
N ASP A 901 12.95 -3.87 16.68
CA ASP A 901 11.92 -3.69 17.72
C ASP A 901 10.48 -3.67 17.16
N THR A 902 10.33 -3.58 15.83
CA THR A 902 9.05 -3.56 15.11
C THR A 902 8.90 -4.71 14.12
N LEU A 903 9.82 -5.68 14.10
CA LEU A 903 9.68 -6.91 13.31
C LEU A 903 8.63 -7.83 13.95
N PRO A 904 7.81 -8.54 13.15
CA PRO A 904 6.98 -9.61 13.68
C PRO A 904 7.87 -10.73 14.25
N VAL A 905 7.45 -11.30 15.37
CA VAL A 905 8.09 -12.48 15.98
C VAL A 905 7.33 -13.72 15.53
N ASP A 906 7.98 -14.66 14.87
CA ASP A 906 7.39 -15.96 14.61
C ASP A 906 7.33 -16.79 15.91
N LYS A 907 6.11 -17.09 16.36
CA LYS A 907 5.88 -17.74 17.64
C LYS A 907 6.27 -19.22 17.63
N ASN A 908 6.17 -19.91 16.48
CA ASN A 908 6.56 -21.31 16.36
C ASN A 908 8.09 -21.43 16.45
N MET A 909 8.82 -20.55 15.76
CA MET A 909 10.27 -20.45 15.88
C MET A 909 10.73 -20.11 17.31
N GLU A 910 10.04 -19.20 18.01
CA GLU A 910 10.31 -18.92 19.42
C GLU A 910 10.14 -20.17 20.31
N ASP A 911 9.06 -20.95 20.12
CA ASP A 911 8.84 -22.19 20.87
C ASP A 911 9.83 -23.31 20.50
N ILE A 912 10.28 -23.38 19.24
CA ILE A 912 11.35 -24.29 18.78
C ILE A 912 12.69 -23.94 19.46
N LEU A 913 13.07 -22.66 19.49
CA LEU A 913 14.30 -22.21 20.16
C LEU A 913 14.24 -22.49 21.66
N ALA A 914 13.13 -22.14 22.33
CA ALA A 914 12.96 -22.36 23.76
C ALA A 914 13.08 -23.84 24.16
N LYS A 915 12.71 -24.78 23.27
CA LYS A 915 12.98 -26.21 23.46
C LYS A 915 14.48 -26.52 23.42
N PHE A 916 15.21 -26.07 22.39
CA PHE A 916 16.66 -26.31 22.29
C PHE A 916 17.44 -25.64 23.43
N GLU A 917 17.02 -24.46 23.88
CA GLU A 917 17.56 -23.81 25.08
C GLU A 917 17.35 -24.67 26.34
N ALA A 918 16.15 -25.22 26.55
CA ALA A 918 15.86 -26.07 27.69
C ALA A 918 16.62 -27.41 27.65
N ASP A 919 16.75 -28.01 26.47
CA ASP A 919 17.50 -29.26 26.27
C ASP A 919 19.03 -29.06 26.49
N LEU A 920 19.59 -27.91 26.11
CA LEU A 920 21.02 -27.58 26.31
C LEU A 920 21.36 -26.93 27.65
N ALA A 921 20.39 -26.35 28.37
CA ALA A 921 20.61 -25.63 29.63
C ALA A 921 21.43 -26.41 30.69
N PRO A 922 21.29 -27.75 30.86
CA PRO A 922 22.11 -28.51 31.81
C PRO A 922 23.61 -28.54 31.46
N ILE A 923 23.96 -28.44 30.18
CA ILE A 923 25.34 -28.39 29.68
C ILE A 923 25.84 -26.95 29.74
N MET A 924 25.09 -26.03 29.15
CA MET A 924 25.48 -24.61 29.01
C MET A 924 25.74 -23.93 30.35
N ASN A 925 24.95 -24.23 31.39
CA ASN A 925 25.11 -23.66 32.73
C ASN A 925 26.11 -24.40 33.62
N GLU A 926 26.83 -25.42 33.11
CA GLU A 926 27.86 -26.09 33.90
C GLU A 926 29.01 -25.09 34.20
N LYS A 927 29.37 -24.96 35.48
CA LYS A 927 30.43 -24.07 35.92
C LYS A 927 31.81 -24.61 35.53
N VAL A 928 32.59 -23.76 34.88
CA VAL A 928 34.02 -23.96 34.62
C VAL A 928 34.84 -23.37 35.76
N ALA A 929 34.76 -22.07 36.01
CA ALA A 929 35.58 -21.37 37.01
C ALA A 929 34.91 -20.09 37.54
N ASP A 930 35.60 -19.33 38.38
CA ASP A 930 35.27 -17.92 38.65
C ASP A 930 36.38 -17.02 38.10
N LEU A 931 36.00 -15.97 37.37
CA LEU A 931 36.88 -14.94 36.82
C LEU A 931 36.80 -13.67 37.69
N SER A 932 37.95 -13.13 38.05
CA SER A 932 38.09 -12.00 38.99
C SER A 932 38.07 -10.60 38.37
N VAL A 933 38.22 -10.50 37.04
CA VAL A 933 38.36 -9.24 36.29
C VAL A 933 37.91 -9.44 34.85
N ASP A 934 37.32 -8.42 34.23
CA ASP A 934 36.90 -8.47 32.82
C ASP A 934 38.12 -8.67 31.90
N LEU A 935 38.01 -9.61 30.97
CA LEU A 935 38.96 -9.88 29.90
C LEU A 935 38.38 -9.37 28.57
N PRO A 936 38.63 -8.10 28.20
CA PRO A 936 38.16 -7.57 26.92
C PRO A 936 38.84 -8.26 25.73
N HIS A 937 38.16 -8.26 24.59
CA HIS A 937 38.65 -8.75 23.32
C HIS A 937 38.15 -7.88 22.17
N ASP A 938 39.07 -7.47 21.29
CA ASP A 938 38.79 -6.87 19.99
C ASP A 938 39.96 -7.25 19.05
N ARG A 939 39.72 -8.28 18.23
CA ARG A 939 40.71 -8.90 17.34
C ARG A 939 41.36 -7.93 16.35
N ASP A 940 40.69 -6.83 16.01
CA ASP A 940 41.10 -5.93 14.93
C ASP A 940 41.98 -4.78 15.49
N THR A 941 42.19 -4.71 16.81
CA THR A 941 42.89 -3.59 17.51
C THR A 941 44.21 -3.93 18.20
N GLY A 942 44.57 -5.21 18.37
CA GLY A 942 45.84 -5.59 19.00
C GLY A 942 45.86 -6.97 19.65
N VAL A 943 46.94 -7.24 20.39
CA VAL A 943 46.93 -8.26 21.45
C VAL A 943 45.95 -7.79 22.53
N SER A 944 45.15 -8.71 23.05
CA SER A 944 44.04 -8.45 23.98
C SER A 944 44.18 -9.26 25.28
N PRO A 945 43.62 -8.82 26.42
CA PRO A 945 43.70 -9.60 27.66
C PRO A 945 43.09 -11.00 27.52
N MET A 946 41.96 -11.10 26.80
CA MET A 946 41.35 -12.41 26.54
C MET A 946 42.23 -13.31 25.68
N GLY A 947 42.75 -12.79 24.56
CA GLY A 947 43.62 -13.56 23.66
C GLY A 947 44.95 -13.96 24.29
N ALA A 948 45.50 -13.10 25.17
CA ALA A 948 46.67 -13.39 25.97
C ALA A 948 46.42 -14.51 27.00
N THR A 949 45.28 -14.48 27.71
CA THR A 949 44.88 -15.56 28.64
C THR A 949 44.56 -16.87 27.91
N VAL A 950 43.99 -16.82 26.70
CA VAL A 950 43.82 -17.98 25.81
C VAL A 950 45.18 -18.57 25.45
N ALA A 951 46.10 -17.77 24.91
CA ALA A 951 47.43 -18.21 24.50
C ALA A 951 48.25 -18.76 25.69
N GLU A 952 48.25 -18.09 26.84
CA GLU A 952 48.95 -18.56 28.04
C GLU A 952 48.34 -19.86 28.59
N THR A 953 47.02 -20.05 28.47
CA THR A 953 46.39 -21.32 28.87
C THR A 953 46.74 -22.44 27.89
N MET A 954 46.70 -22.19 26.56
CA MET A 954 47.21 -23.15 25.56
C MET A 954 48.65 -23.57 25.88
N ARG A 955 49.51 -22.59 26.23
CA ARG A 955 50.91 -22.82 26.59
C ARG A 955 51.07 -23.73 27.81
N ARG A 956 50.24 -23.55 28.84
CA ARG A 956 50.27 -24.35 30.08
C ARG A 956 49.68 -25.75 29.95
N ILE A 957 48.71 -25.96 29.06
CA ILE A 957 48.10 -27.30 28.84
C ILE A 957 49.13 -28.30 28.30
N VAL A 958 50.08 -27.84 27.46
CA VAL A 958 51.06 -28.72 26.78
C VAL A 958 52.52 -28.48 27.20
N ASP A 959 52.75 -27.65 28.22
CA ASP A 959 54.07 -27.25 28.76
C ASP A 959 55.06 -26.73 27.69
N ALA A 960 54.64 -25.75 26.89
CA ALA A 960 55.45 -25.15 25.82
C ALA A 960 56.22 -23.88 26.28
N ASP A 961 57.35 -23.58 25.63
CA ASP A 961 58.08 -22.31 25.80
C ASP A 961 57.21 -21.12 25.34
N ILE A 962 56.47 -21.27 24.24
CA ILE A 962 55.75 -20.19 23.53
C ILE A 962 54.38 -20.69 23.04
N ALA A 963 53.37 -19.82 23.07
CA ALA A 963 52.08 -20.05 22.39
C ALA A 963 51.75 -18.91 21.42
N ILE A 964 51.15 -19.25 20.28
CA ILE A 964 50.69 -18.31 19.25
C ILE A 964 49.33 -18.77 18.73
N THR A 965 48.32 -17.90 18.74
CA THR A 965 46.98 -18.18 18.19
C THR A 965 46.44 -16.94 17.46
N ASN A 966 45.52 -17.11 16.51
CA ASN A 966 44.99 -16.02 15.69
C ASN A 966 43.83 -15.31 16.41
N GLY A 967 43.82 -13.97 16.37
CA GLY A 967 42.74 -13.18 16.98
C GLY A 967 41.38 -13.49 16.37
N GLY A 968 41.32 -13.95 15.11
CA GLY A 968 40.10 -14.43 14.48
C GLY A 968 39.46 -15.65 15.15
N GLY A 969 40.23 -16.47 15.88
CA GLY A 969 39.77 -17.65 16.60
C GLY A 969 39.10 -17.36 17.95
N VAL A 970 39.41 -16.20 18.58
CA VAL A 970 38.78 -15.73 19.81
C VAL A 970 37.62 -14.81 19.45
N ARG A 971 36.42 -15.06 19.97
CA ARG A 971 35.18 -14.46 19.41
C ARG A 971 34.43 -13.50 20.33
N ALA A 972 34.75 -13.48 21.61
CA ALA A 972 34.09 -12.63 22.59
C ALA A 972 35.05 -12.20 23.72
N PRO A 973 34.79 -11.06 24.38
CA PRO A 973 35.32 -10.78 25.71
C PRO A 973 34.69 -11.72 26.76
N LEU A 974 35.35 -11.91 27.89
CA LEU A 974 34.84 -12.69 29.03
C LEU A 974 34.72 -11.79 30.27
N MET A 975 33.54 -11.74 30.89
CA MET A 975 33.24 -10.82 32.00
C MET A 975 33.53 -11.45 33.37
N ALA A 976 33.86 -10.62 34.36
CA ALA A 976 34.08 -11.07 35.74
C ALA A 976 32.80 -11.68 36.35
N GLY A 977 32.93 -12.84 36.98
CA GLY A 977 31.81 -13.63 37.48
C GLY A 977 32.10 -15.13 37.45
N THR A 978 31.06 -15.96 37.54
CA THR A 978 31.18 -17.40 37.31
C THR A 978 31.18 -17.67 35.80
N VAL A 979 32.24 -18.30 35.31
CA VAL A 979 32.41 -18.72 33.91
C VAL A 979 31.80 -20.11 33.73
N THR A 980 31.02 -20.27 32.67
CA THR A 980 30.27 -21.48 32.34
C THR A 980 30.76 -22.12 31.04
N VAL A 981 30.33 -23.36 30.75
CA VAL A 981 30.55 -24.00 29.44
C VAL A 981 29.93 -23.17 28.30
N GLY A 982 28.78 -22.51 28.53
CA GLY A 982 28.20 -21.60 27.55
C GLY A 982 29.09 -20.41 27.22
N ASP A 983 29.81 -19.87 28.21
CA ASP A 983 30.83 -18.84 27.96
C ASP A 983 32.01 -19.41 27.15
N MET A 984 32.46 -20.64 27.43
CA MET A 984 33.54 -21.31 26.69
C MET A 984 33.22 -21.45 25.19
N TYR A 985 32.01 -21.89 24.84
CA TYR A 985 31.55 -21.93 23.45
C TYR A 985 31.37 -20.54 22.83
N THR A 986 31.17 -19.49 23.64
CA THR A 986 31.04 -18.11 23.17
C THR A 986 32.40 -17.47 22.87
N ILE A 987 33.45 -17.79 23.64
CA ILE A 987 34.82 -17.29 23.40
C ILE A 987 35.56 -18.09 22.33
N LEU A 988 35.34 -19.40 22.24
CA LEU A 988 36.05 -20.37 21.39
C LEU A 988 35.06 -21.35 20.73
N PRO A 989 34.23 -20.90 19.75
CA PRO A 989 33.20 -21.73 19.13
C PRO A 989 33.75 -22.79 18.16
N PHE A 990 34.98 -22.63 17.65
CA PHE A 990 35.60 -23.59 16.75
C PHE A 990 36.15 -24.81 17.51
N ASP A 991 36.04 -26.00 16.91
CA ASP A 991 36.55 -27.27 17.47
C ASP A 991 38.05 -27.48 17.20
N ASN A 992 38.81 -26.39 17.03
CA ASN A 992 40.26 -26.40 16.73
C ASN A 992 41.07 -27.11 17.81
N THR A 993 42.11 -27.83 17.41
CA THR A 993 42.96 -28.64 18.29
C THR A 993 44.32 -28.00 18.57
N LEU A 994 44.93 -28.37 19.71
CA LEU A 994 46.28 -27.95 20.10
C LEU A 994 47.33 -28.68 19.25
N VAL A 995 48.12 -27.94 18.47
CA VAL A 995 49.27 -28.48 17.72
C VAL A 995 50.57 -28.03 18.36
N THR A 996 51.41 -28.98 18.75
CA THR A 996 52.76 -28.72 19.28
C THR A 996 53.83 -28.94 18.23
N MET A 997 54.93 -28.21 18.34
CA MET A 997 56.06 -28.28 17.41
C MET A 997 57.34 -27.69 18.02
N GLU A 998 58.49 -27.98 17.41
CA GLU A 998 59.76 -27.29 17.67
C GLU A 998 60.06 -26.29 16.54
N MET A 999 60.26 -25.03 16.88
CA MET A 999 60.66 -23.99 15.94
C MET A 999 61.96 -23.32 16.34
N LYS A 1000 62.70 -22.85 15.33
CA LYS A 1000 63.94 -22.08 15.50
C LYS A 1000 63.62 -20.62 15.81
N GLY A 1001 64.37 -19.96 16.70
CA GLY A 1001 64.12 -18.57 17.11
C GLY A 1001 63.97 -17.58 15.94
N SER A 1002 64.79 -17.73 14.89
CA SER A 1002 64.72 -16.89 13.68
C SER A 1002 63.51 -17.15 12.76
N ASP A 1003 62.78 -18.25 12.96
CA ASP A 1003 61.54 -18.56 12.24
C ASP A 1003 60.31 -18.20 13.09
N ILE A 1004 60.38 -18.35 14.42
CA ILE A 1004 59.38 -17.88 15.39
C ILE A 1004 59.12 -16.38 15.24
N ILE A 1005 60.17 -15.57 15.03
CA ILE A 1005 60.04 -14.11 14.80
C ILE A 1005 59.14 -13.82 13.59
N LYS A 1006 59.25 -14.57 12.49
CA LYS A 1006 58.44 -14.37 11.27
C LYS A 1006 56.96 -14.68 11.51
N VAL A 1007 56.68 -15.76 12.24
CA VAL A 1007 55.33 -16.20 12.62
C VAL A 1007 54.67 -15.14 13.52
N LEU A 1008 55.40 -14.63 14.52
CA LEU A 1008 54.93 -13.55 15.39
C LEU A 1008 54.68 -12.26 14.59
N GLU A 1009 55.64 -11.86 13.75
CA GLU A 1009 55.58 -10.64 12.95
C GLU A 1009 54.41 -10.64 11.95
N HIS A 1010 54.08 -11.79 11.37
CA HIS A 1010 52.92 -11.92 10.50
C HIS A 1010 51.60 -11.54 11.21
N GLY A 1011 51.52 -11.76 12.53
CA GLY A 1011 50.36 -11.39 13.35
C GLY A 1011 50.33 -9.95 13.87
N ILE A 1012 51.35 -9.12 13.59
CA ILE A 1012 51.42 -7.73 14.05
C ILE A 1012 50.95 -6.78 12.93
N GLU A 1013 49.92 -5.99 13.21
CA GLU A 1013 49.25 -5.11 12.24
C GLU A 1013 48.97 -5.82 10.88
N PRO A 1014 48.20 -6.93 10.88
CA PRO A 1014 47.81 -7.63 9.64
C PRO A 1014 46.75 -6.85 8.84
N ASP A 1015 46.79 -6.97 7.51
CA ASP A 1015 45.88 -6.24 6.62
C ASP A 1015 44.47 -6.87 6.52
N ASN A 1016 44.39 -8.22 6.50
CA ASN A 1016 43.21 -8.97 6.04
C ASN A 1016 42.61 -9.95 7.08
N PHE A 1017 43.15 -10.01 8.30
CA PHE A 1017 42.70 -10.93 9.36
C PHE A 1017 42.95 -10.33 10.77
N GLY A 1018 42.51 -10.99 11.83
CA GLY A 1018 42.64 -10.49 13.20
C GLY A 1018 44.03 -10.68 13.80
N TRP A 1019 44.51 -9.71 14.59
CA TRP A 1019 45.84 -9.70 15.22
C TRP A 1019 46.22 -11.02 15.91
N GLY A 1020 47.47 -11.45 15.74
CA GLY A 1020 48.04 -12.56 16.48
C GLY A 1020 48.02 -12.30 17.99
N GLN A 1021 47.71 -13.34 18.76
CA GLN A 1021 47.71 -13.34 20.23
C GLN A 1021 48.77 -14.35 20.69
N HIS A 1022 49.64 -13.97 21.63
CA HIS A 1022 50.79 -14.78 22.01
C HIS A 1022 51.05 -14.80 23.53
N ALA A 1023 51.78 -15.81 23.97
CA ALA A 1023 52.25 -15.96 25.34
C ALA A 1023 53.62 -16.66 25.41
N GLY A 1024 54.31 -16.55 26.55
CA GLY A 1024 55.69 -17.03 26.73
C GLY A 1024 56.78 -16.08 26.20
N VAL A 1025 56.41 -15.05 25.43
CA VAL A 1025 57.32 -14.02 24.90
C VAL A 1025 56.80 -12.60 25.07
N LYS A 1026 57.74 -11.65 25.22
CA LYS A 1026 57.52 -10.21 25.04
C LYS A 1026 58.15 -9.74 23.73
N LEU A 1027 57.40 -8.95 22.96
CA LEU A 1027 57.82 -8.34 21.70
C LEU A 1027 58.02 -6.83 21.87
N TRP A 1028 59.06 -6.30 21.22
CA TRP A 1028 59.19 -4.88 20.91
C TRP A 1028 58.98 -4.68 19.41
N TYR A 1029 58.23 -3.65 19.01
CA TYR A 1029 57.89 -3.42 17.60
C TYR A 1029 57.78 -1.94 17.22
N THR A 1030 57.87 -1.65 15.91
CA THR A 1030 57.64 -0.32 15.34
C THR A 1030 56.28 -0.30 14.63
N PRO A 1031 55.26 0.42 15.17
CA PRO A 1031 53.96 0.55 14.51
C PRO A 1031 54.06 1.19 13.12
N GLY A 1032 53.39 0.60 12.13
CA GLY A 1032 53.35 1.09 10.74
C GLY A 1032 54.65 0.86 9.95
N ALA A 1033 55.56 0.01 10.40
CA ALA A 1033 56.73 -0.42 9.63
C ALA A 1033 56.37 -1.45 8.54
N GLU A 1034 57.22 -1.59 7.52
CA GLU A 1034 57.02 -2.60 6.47
C GLU A 1034 57.12 -4.03 7.03
N ARG A 1035 56.32 -4.95 6.47
CA ARG A 1035 56.22 -6.35 6.92
C ARG A 1035 57.56 -7.08 6.68
N GLY A 1036 58.25 -7.44 7.76
CA GLY A 1036 59.63 -7.93 7.77
C GLY A 1036 60.61 -7.01 8.53
N GLU A 1037 60.17 -5.81 8.91
CA GLU A 1037 60.91 -4.85 9.74
C GLU A 1037 60.10 -4.35 10.97
N LYS A 1038 58.95 -4.95 11.28
CA LYS A 1038 58.07 -4.54 12.40
C LYS A 1038 58.66 -4.90 13.76
N ILE A 1039 59.13 -6.13 13.97
CA ILE A 1039 59.63 -6.59 15.28
C ILE A 1039 61.11 -6.19 15.48
N THR A 1040 61.40 -5.45 16.56
CA THR A 1040 62.73 -4.92 16.89
C THR A 1040 63.49 -5.78 17.91
N SER A 1041 62.78 -6.50 18.79
CA SER A 1041 63.36 -7.45 19.75
C SER A 1041 62.31 -8.44 20.25
N VAL A 1042 62.75 -9.64 20.65
CA VAL A 1042 61.91 -10.65 21.32
C VAL A 1042 62.66 -11.19 22.55
N ARG A 1043 61.97 -11.27 23.68
CA ARG A 1043 62.45 -11.93 24.91
C ARG A 1043 61.47 -12.99 25.37
N LEU A 1044 61.99 -14.02 26.02
CA LEU A 1044 61.18 -15.04 26.71
C LEU A 1044 60.62 -14.47 28.02
N ALA A 1045 59.66 -15.17 28.63
CA ALA A 1045 59.06 -14.81 29.91
C ALA A 1045 60.06 -14.74 31.09
N ASP A 1046 61.25 -15.34 30.97
CA ASP A 1046 62.34 -15.23 31.97
C ASP A 1046 63.21 -13.95 31.79
N GLY A 1047 62.94 -13.16 30.75
CA GLY A 1047 63.69 -11.94 30.39
C GLY A 1047 64.91 -12.18 29.50
N THR A 1048 65.28 -13.42 29.20
CA THR A 1048 66.37 -13.71 28.26
C THR A 1048 65.95 -13.42 26.82
N LYS A 1049 66.91 -13.00 25.98
CA LYS A 1049 66.66 -12.67 24.58
C LYS A 1049 66.49 -13.94 23.74
N LEU A 1050 65.52 -13.93 22.82
CA LEU A 1050 65.28 -15.06 21.93
C LEU A 1050 66.50 -15.31 21.03
N GLU A 1051 67.22 -16.41 21.28
CA GLU A 1051 68.39 -16.78 20.48
C GLU A 1051 67.99 -17.31 19.08
N ASN A 1052 68.38 -16.58 18.02
CA ASN A 1052 68.03 -16.88 16.62
C ASN A 1052 68.33 -18.32 16.16
N ASP A 1053 69.35 -18.97 16.73
CA ASP A 1053 69.79 -20.33 16.37
C ASP A 1053 69.35 -21.43 17.34
N LYS A 1054 68.70 -21.09 18.46
CA LYS A 1054 68.11 -22.05 19.40
C LYS A 1054 66.73 -22.51 18.90
N TYR A 1055 66.35 -23.74 19.26
CA TYR A 1055 64.99 -24.27 19.10
C TYR A 1055 64.19 -24.12 20.40
N TYR A 1056 62.90 -23.88 20.24
CA TYR A 1056 61.91 -23.72 21.31
C TYR A 1056 60.66 -24.52 20.98
N THR A 1057 59.97 -25.00 22.01
CA THR A 1057 58.66 -25.63 21.88
C THR A 1057 57.58 -24.57 21.70
N VAL A 1058 56.78 -24.72 20.66
CA VAL A 1058 55.70 -23.80 20.30
C VAL A 1058 54.39 -24.57 20.25
N VAL A 1059 53.32 -23.99 20.80
CA VAL A 1059 51.95 -24.45 20.59
C VAL A 1059 51.15 -23.44 19.78
N THR A 1060 50.35 -23.94 18.85
CA THR A 1060 49.37 -23.16 18.08
C THR A 1060 48.10 -23.99 17.87
N ASN A 1061 47.19 -23.54 17.01
CA ASN A 1061 45.99 -24.28 16.63
C ASN A 1061 46.15 -24.97 15.26
N ASP A 1062 45.38 -26.03 15.02
CA ASP A 1062 45.47 -26.85 13.80
C ASP A 1062 45.19 -26.08 12.51
N PHE A 1063 44.19 -25.20 12.49
CA PHE A 1063 43.92 -24.27 11.39
C PHE A 1063 45.18 -23.45 11.02
N MET A 1064 45.84 -22.82 12.00
CA MET A 1064 47.07 -22.06 11.78
C MET A 1064 48.24 -22.95 11.35
N ALA A 1065 48.41 -24.14 11.96
CA ALA A 1065 49.53 -25.03 11.67
C ALA A 1065 49.58 -25.51 10.20
N VAL A 1066 48.44 -25.55 9.52
CA VAL A 1066 48.33 -25.94 8.10
C VAL A 1066 48.28 -24.77 7.11
N GLY A 1067 48.40 -23.52 7.59
CA GLY A 1067 48.45 -22.31 6.74
C GLY A 1067 47.26 -21.35 6.88
N GLY A 1068 46.34 -21.59 7.81
CA GLY A 1068 45.23 -20.70 8.13
C GLY A 1068 45.70 -19.28 8.47
N ASP A 1069 44.90 -18.28 8.07
CA ASP A 1069 45.25 -16.85 8.08
C ASP A 1069 46.59 -16.51 7.36
N SER A 1070 47.10 -17.40 6.49
CA SER A 1070 48.40 -17.30 5.79
C SER A 1070 49.66 -17.42 6.67
N TYR A 1071 49.56 -18.03 7.85
CA TYR A 1071 50.71 -18.29 8.72
C TYR A 1071 51.64 -19.38 8.17
N ASP A 1072 52.95 -19.09 8.06
CA ASP A 1072 53.96 -20.05 7.61
C ASP A 1072 54.65 -20.78 8.76
N PHE A 1073 54.14 -21.96 9.10
CA PHE A 1073 54.76 -22.91 10.03
C PHE A 1073 55.64 -23.97 9.34
N SER A 1074 55.88 -23.88 8.02
CA SER A 1074 56.55 -24.95 7.24
C SER A 1074 58.02 -25.22 7.64
N ALA A 1075 58.66 -24.28 8.34
CA ALA A 1075 59.99 -24.42 8.92
C ALA A 1075 60.04 -25.22 10.23
N ALA A 1076 58.87 -25.55 10.82
CA ALA A 1076 58.78 -26.27 12.08
C ALA A 1076 59.21 -27.74 11.98
N LYS A 1077 59.56 -28.32 13.12
CA LYS A 1077 59.92 -29.73 13.29
C LYS A 1077 59.04 -30.38 14.34
N ASN A 1078 58.98 -31.72 14.31
CA ASN A 1078 58.28 -32.51 15.34
C ASN A 1078 56.84 -32.00 15.56
N VAL A 1079 56.17 -31.63 14.45
CA VAL A 1079 54.79 -31.13 14.44
C VAL A 1079 53.84 -32.28 14.76
N VAL A 1080 53.07 -32.14 15.84
CA VAL A 1080 52.13 -33.14 16.34
C VAL A 1080 50.80 -32.45 16.66
N ASP A 1081 49.74 -32.83 15.96
CA ASP A 1081 48.37 -32.54 16.42
C ASP A 1081 48.07 -33.46 17.60
N THR A 1082 47.82 -32.86 18.77
CA THR A 1082 47.50 -33.59 20.00
C THR A 1082 46.09 -34.19 19.98
N ASN A 1083 45.23 -33.74 19.04
CA ASN A 1083 43.79 -34.01 18.96
C ASN A 1083 43.01 -33.47 20.18
N LEU A 1084 43.60 -32.58 20.98
CA LEU A 1084 42.98 -31.95 22.14
C LEU A 1084 42.29 -30.64 21.71
N VAL A 1085 40.95 -30.60 21.77
CA VAL A 1085 40.16 -29.40 21.42
C VAL A 1085 40.43 -28.27 22.40
N ILE A 1086 40.86 -27.11 21.88
CA ILE A 1086 41.37 -25.99 22.68
C ILE A 1086 40.35 -25.50 23.70
N ARG A 1087 39.07 -25.33 23.29
CA ARG A 1087 37.97 -24.92 24.17
C ARG A 1087 37.79 -25.87 25.35
N ASP A 1088 37.78 -27.17 25.09
CA ASP A 1088 37.37 -28.18 26.07
C ASP A 1088 38.50 -28.47 27.05
N GLU A 1089 39.77 -28.54 26.60
CA GLU A 1089 40.90 -28.63 27.53
C GLU A 1089 41.18 -27.32 28.28
N MET A 1090 40.85 -26.15 27.70
CA MET A 1090 40.87 -24.89 28.45
C MET A 1090 39.83 -24.88 29.57
N ALA A 1091 38.63 -25.42 29.30
CA ALA A 1091 37.61 -25.60 30.33
C ALA A 1091 38.05 -26.61 31.41
N ASN A 1092 38.71 -27.70 31.04
CA ASN A 1092 39.27 -28.67 32.00
C ASN A 1092 40.37 -28.04 32.85
N TYR A 1093 41.34 -27.38 32.22
CA TYR A 1093 42.46 -26.71 32.88
C TYR A 1093 41.97 -25.62 33.86
N TRP A 1094 40.99 -24.79 33.47
CA TRP A 1094 40.40 -23.77 34.34
C TRP A 1094 39.53 -24.33 35.47
N ARG A 1095 38.86 -25.48 35.29
CA ARG A 1095 38.17 -26.19 36.39
C ARG A 1095 39.15 -26.62 37.49
N GLU A 1096 40.34 -27.09 37.11
CA GLU A 1096 41.35 -27.60 38.05
C GLU A 1096 42.21 -26.49 38.67
N ASN A 1097 42.62 -25.49 37.89
CA ASN A 1097 43.63 -24.49 38.27
C ASN A 1097 43.06 -23.09 38.52
N GLY A 1098 41.80 -22.83 38.15
CA GLY A 1098 41.24 -21.48 38.03
C GLY A 1098 41.72 -20.75 36.77
N ILE A 1099 41.30 -19.49 36.62
CA ILE A 1099 41.72 -18.61 35.53
C ILE A 1099 42.79 -17.65 36.05
N ASP A 1100 43.89 -17.51 35.30
CA ASP A 1100 44.99 -16.58 35.57
C ASP A 1100 44.94 -15.42 34.54
N PRO A 1101 44.34 -14.26 34.89
CA PRO A 1101 43.96 -13.25 33.89
C PRO A 1101 45.15 -12.35 33.50
N ILE A 1102 45.50 -12.33 32.20
CA ILE A 1102 46.64 -11.57 31.67
C ILE A 1102 46.19 -10.15 31.30
N THR A 1103 46.11 -9.26 32.29
CA THR A 1103 45.60 -7.90 32.09
C THR A 1103 46.66 -6.84 31.75
N ASP A 1104 47.94 -7.09 32.05
CA ASP A 1104 49.04 -6.15 31.74
C ASP A 1104 49.71 -6.51 30.42
N LEU A 1105 49.17 -6.01 29.31
CA LEU A 1105 49.67 -6.26 27.96
C LEU A 1105 51.08 -5.69 27.70
N ALA A 1106 51.57 -4.75 28.51
CA ALA A 1106 52.94 -4.26 28.41
C ALA A 1106 53.98 -5.33 28.81
N THR A 1107 53.53 -6.47 29.36
CA THR A 1107 54.37 -7.68 29.54
C THR A 1107 54.52 -8.51 28.26
N LEU A 1108 53.70 -8.29 27.22
CA LEU A 1108 53.67 -9.09 25.99
C LEU A 1108 54.00 -8.30 24.72
N LEU A 1109 53.64 -7.02 24.64
CA LEU A 1109 53.87 -6.16 23.47
C LEU A 1109 54.18 -4.72 23.90
N GLU A 1110 55.29 -4.15 23.42
CA GLU A 1110 55.70 -2.77 23.69
C GLU A 1110 56.17 -2.08 22.39
N ALA A 1111 55.80 -0.82 22.19
CA ALA A 1111 56.20 -0.05 21.01
C ALA A 1111 57.57 0.62 21.20
N GLY A 1112 58.49 0.45 20.25
CA GLY A 1112 59.82 1.05 20.23
C GLY A 1112 60.97 0.04 20.22
N GLU A 1113 62.06 0.38 20.90
CA GLU A 1113 63.27 -0.44 21.03
C GLU A 1113 63.36 -1.09 22.42
N ASP A 1114 63.90 -2.31 22.47
CA ASP A 1114 64.26 -3.01 23.70
C ASP A 1114 65.44 -2.33 24.40
N THR A 1115 65.14 -1.56 25.45
CA THR A 1115 66.12 -0.86 26.28
C THR A 1115 66.59 -1.66 27.49
N THR A 1116 66.19 -2.93 27.61
CA THR A 1116 66.56 -3.78 28.75
C THR A 1116 68.00 -4.30 28.62
N VAL A 1117 68.69 -4.42 29.75
CA VAL A 1117 70.09 -4.85 29.80
C VAL A 1117 70.15 -6.34 30.05
N ASP A 1118 70.84 -7.08 29.19
CA ASP A 1118 71.04 -8.52 29.35
C ASP A 1118 71.76 -8.84 30.66
N SER A 1119 71.14 -9.65 31.52
CA SER A 1119 71.73 -10.11 32.78
C SER A 1119 72.78 -11.18 32.55
N GLU A 1120 73.98 -11.02 33.12
CA GLU A 1120 75.01 -12.08 33.10
C GLU A 1120 74.50 -13.36 33.78
N LYS A 1121 74.67 -14.51 33.10
CA LYS A 1121 74.24 -15.83 33.60
C LYS A 1121 74.93 -16.20 34.91
N PRO A 1122 74.19 -16.71 35.92
CA PRO A 1122 74.76 -17.60 36.93
C PRO A 1122 75.24 -18.90 36.26
N GLU A 1123 76.46 -19.36 36.56
CA GLU A 1123 76.98 -20.62 36.00
C GLU A 1123 76.60 -21.86 36.82
N ASN A 1124 76.11 -22.90 36.12
CA ASN A 1124 76.13 -24.33 36.49
C ASN A 1124 75.26 -24.79 37.69
N PRO A 1125 74.95 -26.10 37.82
CA PRO A 1125 75.55 -27.28 37.15
C PRO A 1125 74.74 -27.91 36.01
N GLU A 1126 75.42 -28.70 35.17
CA GLU A 1126 74.81 -29.72 34.28
C GLU A 1126 74.02 -30.77 35.09
N ASN A 1127 72.74 -30.98 34.74
CA ASN A 1127 71.92 -32.10 35.22
C ASN A 1127 70.59 -32.19 34.43
N PRO A 1128 70.03 -33.39 34.24
CA PRO A 1128 70.51 -34.48 33.39
C PRO A 1128 69.77 -34.52 32.03
N ASP A 1129 70.11 -35.50 31.19
CA ASP A 1129 69.38 -35.82 29.96
C ASP A 1129 68.00 -36.45 30.29
N ASN A 1130 66.97 -35.61 30.41
CA ASN A 1130 65.58 -36.00 30.74
C ASN A 1130 64.70 -36.05 29.48
N GLY A 1131 65.02 -36.94 28.53
CA GLY A 1131 64.18 -37.22 27.36
C GLY A 1131 62.95 -38.08 27.67
N GLU A 1132 61.99 -37.58 28.45
CA GLU A 1132 60.63 -38.11 28.65
C GLU A 1132 59.70 -36.97 29.15
N ASN A 1133 58.51 -36.68 28.62
CA ASN A 1133 57.84 -37.06 27.36
C ASN A 1133 56.87 -35.91 26.99
N LEU A 1134 56.93 -35.38 25.76
CA LEU A 1134 55.75 -34.76 25.14
C LEU A 1134 54.72 -35.88 24.84
N PRO A 1135 53.40 -35.58 24.78
CA PRO A 1135 52.36 -36.59 24.52
C PRO A 1135 52.51 -37.19 23.11
N ASN A 1136 53.22 -38.32 23.04
CA ASN A 1136 53.76 -38.91 21.81
C ASN A 1136 52.73 -39.79 21.08
N THR A 1137 51.48 -39.32 21.00
CA THR A 1137 50.28 -40.07 20.58
C THR A 1137 49.59 -39.52 19.33
N GLY A 1138 49.97 -38.33 18.86
CA GLY A 1138 49.47 -37.77 17.59
C GLY A 1138 50.24 -38.30 16.36
N MET A 1139 49.69 -38.04 15.17
CA MET A 1139 50.32 -38.44 13.91
C MET A 1139 51.28 -37.35 13.39
N PRO A 1140 52.46 -37.70 12.85
CA PRO A 1140 53.39 -36.75 12.25
C PRO A 1140 53.02 -36.44 10.78
N PHE A 1141 53.10 -35.17 10.39
CA PHE A 1141 52.87 -34.72 9.00
C PHE A 1141 53.97 -35.17 8.03
N GLY A 1142 53.58 -35.55 6.80
CA GLY A 1142 54.46 -36.09 5.76
C GLY A 1142 54.78 -35.08 4.64
N THR A 1143 56.06 -34.81 4.38
CA THR A 1143 56.53 -33.68 3.56
C THR A 1143 57.19 -34.10 2.23
N GLY A 1144 56.41 -34.32 1.15
CA GLY A 1144 57.04 -34.71 -0.12
C GLY A 1144 56.18 -34.82 -1.39
N ALA A 1145 55.66 -33.69 -1.92
CA ALA A 1145 55.05 -33.66 -3.27
C ALA A 1145 55.08 -32.29 -4.02
N VAL A 1146 56.09 -31.43 -3.82
CA VAL A 1146 56.18 -30.13 -4.53
C VAL A 1146 57.47 -30.01 -5.36
N ALA A 1147 57.42 -30.51 -6.61
CA ALA A 1147 58.14 -30.02 -7.81
C ALA A 1147 58.25 -31.07 -8.94
N ALA A 1148 57.37 -31.01 -9.96
CA ALA A 1148 57.63 -31.66 -11.26
C ALA A 1148 56.83 -31.06 -12.43
N MET A 1149 57.49 -30.19 -13.21
CA MET A 1149 57.24 -29.89 -14.65
C MET A 1149 55.81 -29.58 -15.12
N GLY A 1150 55.55 -28.29 -15.36
CA GLY A 1150 54.85 -27.91 -16.59
C GLY A 1150 55.80 -27.91 -17.80
N THR A 1151 55.23 -28.11 -19.00
CA THR A 1151 55.84 -27.89 -20.35
C THR A 1151 56.86 -28.91 -20.89
N VAL A 1152 56.57 -29.49 -22.07
CA VAL A 1152 57.36 -29.33 -23.33
C VAL A 1152 56.52 -29.81 -24.54
N LEU A 1153 56.50 -29.02 -25.63
CA LEU A 1153 55.83 -29.28 -26.91
C LEU A 1153 56.79 -29.87 -27.96
N THR A 1154 56.31 -30.70 -28.91
CA THR A 1154 56.97 -31.03 -30.20
C THR A 1154 55.97 -31.54 -31.25
N ILE A 1155 56.15 -31.46 -32.60
CA ILE A 1155 56.86 -30.57 -33.55
C ILE A 1155 56.22 -30.79 -34.97
N GLY A 1156 56.24 -29.83 -35.90
CA GLY A 1156 55.39 -29.84 -37.12
C GLY A 1156 56.04 -30.08 -38.52
N GLY A 1157 55.22 -29.98 -39.58
CA GLY A 1157 55.58 -29.98 -41.03
C GLY A 1157 54.84 -31.06 -41.89
N LEU A 1158 54.65 -30.97 -43.22
CA LEU A 1158 54.83 -29.87 -44.20
C LEU A 1158 54.20 -30.24 -45.60
N ALA A 1159 53.82 -29.24 -46.42
CA ALA A 1159 53.76 -29.22 -47.92
C ALA A 1159 52.55 -29.74 -48.78
N VAL A 1160 51.87 -28.77 -49.46
CA VAL A 1160 51.53 -28.71 -50.92
C VAL A 1160 50.18 -29.25 -51.52
N LEU A 1161 49.35 -28.27 -51.96
CA LEU A 1161 48.37 -28.21 -53.09
C LEU A 1161 46.99 -28.93 -53.10
N ARG A 1162 45.93 -28.13 -52.82
CA ARG A 1162 44.60 -27.98 -53.52
C ARG A 1162 43.76 -29.24 -53.88
N LYS A 1163 42.42 -29.21 -53.69
CA LYS A 1163 41.53 -28.20 -54.34
C LYS A 1163 40.07 -28.17 -53.80
N LYS A 1164 39.64 -26.98 -53.30
CA LYS A 1164 38.25 -26.43 -53.22
C LYS A 1164 37.26 -27.07 -52.20
N LYS A 1165 36.37 -26.30 -51.53
CA LYS A 1165 36.20 -24.81 -51.47
C LYS A 1165 35.34 -24.32 -50.27
N ASN A 1166 35.86 -23.32 -49.54
CA ASN A 1166 35.19 -22.35 -48.62
C ASN A 1166 34.41 -22.90 -47.39
N ASN A 1167 34.62 -22.45 -46.15
CA ASN A 1167 34.69 -21.09 -45.55
C ASN A 1167 33.30 -20.44 -45.42
N ALA A 1168 32.87 -19.89 -44.28
CA ALA A 1168 33.52 -19.68 -42.95
C ALA A 1168 32.39 -19.63 -41.86
N ALA A 1169 32.57 -19.62 -40.54
CA ALA A 1169 33.59 -19.03 -39.65
C ALA A 1169 33.64 -17.49 -39.64
#